data_AF-A0A817X828-F1
#
_entry.id   AF-A0A817X828-F1
#
_cell.length_a   1.000
_cell.length_b   1.000
_cell.length_c   1.000
_cell.angle_alpha   90.00
_cell.angle_beta   90.00
_cell.angle_gamma   90.00
#
_symmetry.space_group_name_H-M   'P 1'
#
loop_
_entity.id
_entity.type
_entity.pdbx_description
1 polymer ?
#
loop_
_entity_poly.entity_id
_entity_poly.type
_entity_poly.pdbx_seq_one_letter_code
_entity_poly.pdbx_strand_id
1 'polypeptide(L)'
;MASCRLALYEKQAGSTGRVEIDDPMDQRYRALQDAKKARNLWSTWWKGHLRVGKVYTALNEHEKAINSFERALALAPTNDDVKKALDESHQILGRQQRQEHLDPESKPKSILEQLNDKQQKFSLNSEAVRKTYKLFREKNPSLADVEKGYKYEHGDNDVKQNYEEAARYFAKAARQGNAEGMYNLARLSERGLGVRKDHNIAQNLYEQAAAEPPYHSELYNIRNNGVAEAEHALGLRYAEGVVVNKNLGIAARWYQSAFEHGNVQSGNNLALLYENGSGVILDLDKAEQIFEQAAKQGDSNAMYNLATLLTRRAKFPMANIWYDRACKAGHIVAQADRGFKDDVQAKHNIIRSFSPDTLPMMDKLFELFSSLKTTTSASTAMDGSDFYDYRMLLEHANCGSKTARTMCDALKHFLEALYTFTQNDTLTKDEENLIMHNLSQCHRIEHIVAQYPSIEIRNKLKDLVDRVLRRCNTTLSQLDEDTRTCYAGLNMDSPTLIINFLSLCKQKYPKSIYFFELSASMNGFLRQYDATLYEANLGLEIDQNYCQLLYDKAGALRFLENDMDEAIEAYRAFLAVAPKDHRKVPDSYYAMAMCYLMSKNDQSLENATKMYQKGEEAEKLQLPCFLPYDPSIKTPIKLQLDLISSIKIKISTLDIDNKARLKDPARIEVIVEQRQWQNQLLKAKNKPGLISIPFTYKARVSQRTAKSLAGLKSITFRDMDPVKDHVYERYVLPVTIIGEAYSWAPSIQLMTEDEHLDCKKLCIYGFPKDQGEYLIKKVFRIGTKMNIINPYLRIGASDKKPVIRIDEFSSIELQSESEYVVNMCRCCGGANASYICGNCKQARYCTKECQTTDWQLYKHKLICIKE
;
A
#
# COMPACT_ATOMS: atom_id res chain seq x y z
N MET A 1 -28.89 19.14 -32.09
CA MET A 1 -27.89 19.48 -33.14
C MET A 1 -26.70 18.53 -33.11
N ALA A 2 -25.82 18.56 -32.08
CA ALA A 2 -24.67 17.64 -32.00
C ALA A 2 -25.05 16.14 -32.20
N SER A 3 -26.05 15.63 -31.48
CA SER A 3 -26.52 14.25 -31.65
C SER A 3 -27.10 13.95 -33.04
N CYS A 4 -27.75 14.93 -33.67
CA CYS A 4 -28.29 14.77 -35.02
C CYS A 4 -27.17 14.74 -36.06
N ARG A 5 -26.12 15.55 -35.89
CA ARG A 5 -24.93 15.57 -36.77
C ARG A 5 -24.09 14.31 -36.62
N LEU A 6 -23.94 13.80 -35.39
CA LEU A 6 -23.29 12.50 -35.15
C LEU A 6 -24.07 11.35 -35.80
N ALA A 7 -25.41 11.34 -35.65
CA ALA A 7 -26.26 10.33 -36.29
C ALA A 7 -26.30 10.45 -37.82
N LEU A 8 -26.19 11.67 -38.37
CA LEU A 8 -26.02 11.90 -39.81
C LEU A 8 -24.69 11.32 -40.31
N TYR A 9 -23.60 11.55 -39.57
CA TYR A 9 -22.30 10.95 -39.86
C TYR A 9 -22.36 9.41 -39.81
N GLU A 10 -22.93 8.83 -38.76
CA GLU A 10 -23.06 7.37 -38.61
C GLU A 10 -23.89 6.75 -39.77
N LYS A 11 -24.92 7.46 -40.25
CA LYS A 11 -25.68 7.06 -41.43
C LYS A 11 -24.88 7.17 -42.75
N GLN A 12 -24.01 8.17 -42.88
CA GLN A 12 -23.17 8.38 -44.06
C GLN A 12 -21.96 7.42 -44.10
N ALA A 13 -21.36 7.13 -42.94
CA ALA A 13 -20.26 6.19 -42.79
C ALA A 13 -20.66 4.74 -43.12
N GLY A 14 -21.95 4.41 -43.02
CA GLY A 14 -22.49 3.09 -43.37
C GLY A 14 -22.61 2.81 -44.88
N SER A 15 -22.49 3.81 -45.77
CA SER A 15 -22.78 3.63 -47.20
C SER A 15 -21.58 3.53 -48.15
N THR A 16 -20.36 3.96 -47.77
CA THR A 16 -19.16 3.78 -48.61
C THR A 16 -17.91 3.81 -47.74
N GLY A 17 -17.10 2.75 -47.81
CA GLY A 17 -15.84 2.64 -47.08
C GLY A 17 -14.79 3.68 -47.51
N ARG A 18 -14.05 4.17 -46.51
CA ARG A 18 -12.94 5.14 -46.54
C ARG A 18 -13.31 6.54 -47.05
N VAL A 19 -13.42 7.47 -46.10
CA VAL A 19 -13.30 8.91 -46.37
C VAL A 19 -12.00 9.38 -45.74
N GLU A 20 -11.12 9.94 -46.57
CA GLU A 20 -9.86 10.58 -46.18
C GLU A 20 -10.11 11.83 -45.31
N ILE A 21 -9.13 12.16 -44.46
CA ILE A 21 -9.28 12.98 -43.25
C ILE A 21 -9.35 14.51 -43.51
N ASP A 22 -9.38 14.97 -44.76
CA ASP A 22 -9.31 16.41 -45.10
C ASP A 22 -10.59 16.99 -45.73
N ASP A 23 -11.78 16.73 -45.16
CA ASP A 23 -13.02 17.44 -45.56
C ASP A 23 -13.39 18.56 -44.56
N PRO A 24 -13.40 19.86 -44.97
CA PRO A 24 -13.91 20.98 -44.18
C PRO A 24 -15.39 20.85 -43.73
N MET A 25 -16.12 19.87 -44.26
CA MET A 25 -17.51 19.55 -43.95
C MET A 25 -17.70 18.36 -42.98
N ASP A 26 -16.63 17.83 -42.35
CA ASP A 26 -16.74 16.72 -41.41
C ASP A 26 -17.71 17.05 -40.26
N GLN A 27 -18.81 16.31 -40.23
CA GLN A 27 -19.92 16.48 -39.30
C GLN A 27 -19.50 16.24 -37.85
N ARG A 28 -18.42 15.49 -37.59
CA ARG A 28 -17.87 15.24 -36.25
C ARG A 28 -17.26 16.49 -35.64
N TYR A 29 -16.47 17.26 -36.39
CA TYR A 29 -15.91 18.54 -35.89
C TYR A 29 -16.98 19.58 -35.64
N ARG A 30 -18.02 19.62 -36.49
CA ARG A 30 -19.21 20.46 -36.28
C ARG A 30 -20.03 20.02 -35.07
N ALA A 31 -20.20 18.72 -34.89
CA ALA A 31 -20.82 18.15 -33.70
C ALA A 31 -20.03 18.47 -32.44
N LEU A 32 -18.69 18.52 -32.53
CA LEU A 32 -17.82 18.89 -31.41
C LEU A 32 -18.01 20.35 -31.02
N GLN A 33 -18.05 21.27 -32.00
CA GLN A 33 -18.33 22.68 -31.74
C GLN A 33 -19.71 22.87 -31.10
N ASP A 34 -20.74 22.21 -31.61
CA ASP A 34 -22.09 22.27 -31.04
C ASP A 34 -22.14 21.71 -29.61
N ALA A 35 -21.46 20.58 -29.37
CA ALA A 35 -21.39 19.95 -28.05
C ALA A 35 -20.65 20.84 -27.05
N LYS A 36 -19.53 21.47 -27.46
CA LYS A 36 -18.78 22.43 -26.64
C LYS A 36 -19.60 23.69 -26.33
N LYS A 37 -20.35 24.23 -27.31
CA LYS A 37 -21.27 25.36 -27.09
C LYS A 37 -22.36 25.01 -26.08
N ALA A 38 -23.00 23.84 -26.22
CA ALA A 38 -24.01 23.38 -25.28
C ALA A 38 -23.46 23.19 -23.86
N ARG A 39 -22.26 22.62 -23.72
CA ARG A 39 -21.54 22.51 -22.45
C ARG A 39 -21.20 23.88 -21.85
N ASN A 40 -20.75 24.84 -22.67
CA ASN A 40 -20.36 26.17 -22.20
C ASN A 40 -21.57 27.01 -21.76
N LEU A 41 -22.74 26.80 -22.35
CA LEU A 41 -23.98 27.45 -21.93
C LEU A 41 -24.43 26.98 -20.55
N TRP A 42 -24.31 25.67 -20.25
CA TRP A 42 -24.60 25.10 -18.93
C TRP A 42 -23.50 24.13 -18.49
N SER A 43 -22.51 24.66 -17.76
CA SER A 43 -21.30 23.95 -17.35
C SER A 43 -21.55 22.85 -16.30
N THR A 44 -22.64 22.94 -15.55
CA THR A 44 -23.07 21.92 -14.55
C THR A 44 -23.92 20.80 -15.16
N TRP A 45 -24.20 20.86 -16.47
CA TRP A 45 -25.02 19.86 -17.14
C TRP A 45 -24.17 18.67 -17.61
N TRP A 46 -24.24 17.55 -16.87
CA TRP A 46 -23.45 16.34 -17.15
C TRP A 46 -23.64 15.79 -18.57
N LYS A 47 -24.86 15.89 -19.15
CA LYS A 47 -25.13 15.45 -20.54
C LYS A 47 -24.36 16.27 -21.57
N GLY A 48 -24.02 17.52 -21.26
CA GLY A 48 -23.17 18.36 -22.10
C GLY A 48 -21.74 17.81 -22.19
N HIS A 49 -21.16 17.45 -21.04
CA HIS A 49 -19.81 16.84 -20.97
C HIS A 49 -19.79 15.43 -21.58
N LEU A 50 -20.80 14.59 -21.32
CA LEU A 50 -20.94 13.28 -21.96
C LEU A 50 -21.00 13.39 -23.49
N ARG A 51 -21.71 14.38 -24.03
CA ARG A 51 -21.79 14.59 -25.48
C ARG A 51 -20.45 15.03 -26.07
N VAL A 52 -19.70 15.88 -25.38
CA VAL A 52 -18.34 16.26 -25.81
C VAL A 52 -17.42 15.04 -25.80
N GLY A 53 -17.47 14.22 -24.76
CA GLY A 53 -16.71 12.97 -24.66
C GLY A 53 -17.02 12.02 -25.82
N LYS A 54 -18.31 11.75 -26.10
CA LYS A 54 -18.72 10.87 -27.21
C LYS A 54 -18.24 11.37 -28.58
N VAL A 55 -18.21 12.68 -28.80
CA VAL A 55 -17.69 13.24 -30.05
C VAL A 55 -16.17 13.10 -30.14
N TYR A 56 -15.43 13.29 -29.03
CA TYR A 56 -13.99 13.01 -29.00
C TYR A 56 -13.67 11.54 -29.24
N THR A 57 -14.47 10.61 -28.70
CA THR A 57 -14.36 9.17 -29.00
C THR A 57 -14.54 8.91 -30.51
N ALA A 58 -15.51 9.56 -31.16
CA ALA A 58 -15.73 9.45 -32.61
C ALA A 58 -14.62 10.09 -33.48
N LEU A 59 -13.79 10.94 -32.88
CA LEU A 59 -12.60 11.56 -33.48
C LEU A 59 -11.31 10.79 -33.12
N ASN A 60 -11.40 9.64 -32.44
CA ASN A 60 -10.27 8.88 -31.89
C ASN A 60 -9.38 9.64 -30.89
N GLU A 61 -9.87 10.73 -30.29
CA GLU A 61 -9.14 11.51 -29.27
C GLU A 61 -9.47 11.03 -27.85
N HIS A 62 -9.12 9.78 -27.52
CA HIS A 62 -9.59 9.09 -26.30
C HIS A 62 -9.16 9.73 -24.99
N GLU A 63 -7.98 10.34 -24.92
CA GLU A 63 -7.52 11.08 -23.74
C GLU A 63 -8.40 12.29 -23.43
N LYS A 64 -8.80 13.05 -24.47
CA LYS A 64 -9.73 14.18 -24.34
C LYS A 64 -11.15 13.71 -24.03
N ALA A 65 -11.53 12.53 -24.53
CA ALA A 65 -12.80 11.89 -24.22
C ALA A 65 -12.89 11.50 -22.74
N ILE A 66 -11.85 10.87 -22.19
CA ILE A 66 -11.74 10.47 -20.77
C ILE A 66 -11.94 11.67 -19.85
N ASN A 67 -11.17 12.76 -20.03
CA ASN A 67 -11.31 13.97 -19.21
C ASN A 67 -12.74 14.56 -19.27
N SER A 68 -13.39 14.46 -20.44
CA SER A 68 -14.78 14.90 -20.61
C SER A 68 -15.78 13.96 -19.90
N PHE A 69 -15.53 12.65 -19.87
CA PHE A 69 -16.36 11.68 -19.18
C PHE A 69 -16.17 11.71 -17.66
N GLU A 70 -14.95 11.89 -17.15
CA GLU A 70 -14.68 12.07 -15.72
C GLU A 70 -15.45 13.28 -15.16
N ARG A 71 -15.45 14.40 -15.90
CA ARG A 71 -16.25 15.58 -15.55
C ARG A 71 -17.75 15.31 -15.61
N ALA A 72 -18.21 14.51 -16.57
CA ALA A 72 -19.61 14.10 -16.63
C ALA A 72 -19.99 13.20 -15.44
N LEU A 73 -19.09 12.31 -15.01
CA LEU A 73 -19.30 11.38 -13.91
C LEU A 73 -19.30 12.12 -12.56
N ALA A 74 -18.42 13.10 -12.38
CA ALA A 74 -18.41 13.97 -11.20
C ALA A 74 -19.74 14.72 -11.02
N LEU A 75 -20.40 15.09 -12.12
CA LEU A 75 -21.70 15.78 -12.12
C LEU A 75 -22.90 14.82 -12.04
N ALA A 76 -22.70 13.53 -12.34
CA ALA A 76 -23.74 12.49 -12.25
C ALA A 76 -23.13 11.13 -11.84
N PRO A 77 -22.76 10.95 -10.55
CA PRO A 77 -21.96 9.82 -10.09
C PRO A 77 -22.63 8.45 -10.21
N THR A 78 -23.97 8.43 -10.22
CA THR A 78 -24.78 7.20 -10.32
C THR A 78 -25.23 6.91 -11.75
N ASN A 79 -24.65 7.57 -12.76
CA ASN A 79 -25.07 7.41 -14.15
C ASN A 79 -24.25 6.32 -14.86
N ASP A 80 -24.90 5.17 -15.07
CA ASP A 80 -24.27 3.99 -15.68
C ASP A 80 -23.78 4.24 -17.12
N ASP A 81 -24.47 5.08 -17.90
CA ASP A 81 -24.07 5.40 -19.28
C ASP A 81 -22.75 6.17 -19.35
N VAL A 82 -22.51 7.07 -18.38
CA VAL A 82 -21.26 7.83 -18.30
C VAL A 82 -20.12 6.94 -17.84
N LYS A 83 -20.37 6.10 -16.81
CA LYS A 83 -19.39 5.14 -16.30
C LYS A 83 -18.94 4.18 -17.41
N LYS A 84 -19.90 3.61 -18.14
CA LYS A 84 -19.63 2.71 -19.26
C LYS A 84 -18.80 3.37 -20.36
N ALA A 85 -19.13 4.61 -20.76
CA ALA A 85 -18.39 5.34 -21.79
C ALA A 85 -16.95 5.73 -21.35
N LEU A 86 -16.76 6.01 -20.06
CA LEU A 86 -15.46 6.27 -19.45
C LEU A 86 -14.59 5.01 -19.46
N ASP A 87 -15.14 3.89 -18.98
CA ASP A 87 -14.44 2.59 -18.92
C ASP A 87 -14.03 2.12 -20.32
N GLU A 88 -14.92 2.23 -21.31
CA GLU A 88 -14.64 1.92 -22.72
C GLU A 88 -13.51 2.80 -23.28
N SER A 89 -13.45 4.09 -22.92
CA SER A 89 -12.42 5.00 -23.42
C SER A 89 -11.06 4.78 -22.76
N HIS A 90 -11.00 4.46 -21.46
CA HIS A 90 -9.77 4.03 -20.78
C HIS A 90 -9.22 2.73 -21.37
N GLN A 91 -10.10 1.78 -21.68
CA GLN A 91 -9.73 0.52 -22.29
C GLN A 91 -9.10 0.75 -23.67
N ILE A 92 -9.72 1.57 -24.52
CA ILE A 92 -9.20 1.88 -25.86
C ILE A 92 -7.88 2.66 -25.76
N LEU A 93 -7.78 3.65 -24.86
CA LEU A 93 -6.53 4.38 -24.65
C LEU A 93 -5.41 3.47 -24.15
N GLY A 94 -5.71 2.55 -23.21
CA GLY A 94 -4.74 1.56 -22.73
C GLY A 94 -4.24 0.63 -23.83
N ARG A 95 -5.13 0.18 -24.73
CA ARG A 95 -4.78 -0.61 -25.92
C ARG A 95 -3.99 0.20 -26.96
N GLN A 96 -4.26 1.50 -27.07
CA GLN A 96 -3.48 2.42 -27.92
C GLN A 96 -2.08 2.67 -27.36
N GLN A 97 -1.96 2.85 -26.04
CA GLN A 97 -0.69 3.07 -25.36
C GLN A 97 0.20 1.82 -25.33
N ARG A 98 -0.38 0.63 -25.19
CA ARG A 98 0.34 -0.66 -25.32
C ARG A 98 0.51 -1.12 -26.77
N GLN A 99 -0.06 -0.36 -27.71
CA GLN A 99 -0.14 -0.69 -29.13
C GLN A 99 -0.62 -2.11 -29.45
N GLU A 100 -1.53 -2.66 -28.62
CA GLU A 100 -2.21 -3.96 -28.80
C GLU A 100 -3.30 -3.92 -29.89
N HIS A 101 -3.48 -2.77 -30.53
CA HIS A 101 -4.30 -2.69 -31.72
C HIS A 101 -3.55 -3.41 -32.83
N LEU A 102 -3.85 -4.71 -33.01
CA LEU A 102 -3.43 -5.53 -34.17
C LEU A 102 -2.53 -4.73 -35.09
N ASP A 103 -1.22 -4.78 -34.85
CA ASP A 103 -0.30 -4.20 -35.79
C ASP A 103 -0.55 -4.92 -37.13
N PRO A 104 -1.10 -4.26 -38.15
CA PRO A 104 -1.28 -4.87 -39.46
C PRO A 104 0.09 -5.13 -40.13
N GLU A 105 1.19 -4.62 -39.56
CA GLU A 105 2.53 -4.71 -40.13
C GLU A 105 3.40 -5.81 -39.52
N SER A 106 3.06 -6.37 -38.35
CA SER A 106 3.69 -7.61 -37.88
C SER A 106 2.91 -8.82 -38.38
N LYS A 107 2.85 -8.99 -39.70
CA LYS A 107 2.34 -10.24 -40.29
C LYS A 107 3.13 -11.40 -39.68
N PRO A 108 2.49 -12.37 -39.00
CA PRO A 108 3.20 -13.54 -38.52
C PRO A 108 3.84 -14.19 -39.74
N LYS A 109 5.14 -14.48 -39.66
CA LYS A 109 5.86 -15.10 -40.78
C LYS A 109 5.10 -16.35 -41.20
N SER A 110 4.59 -16.31 -42.42
CA SER A 110 3.95 -17.45 -43.07
C SER A 110 4.90 -18.64 -43.01
N ILE A 111 4.35 -19.85 -43.10
CA ILE A 111 5.16 -21.07 -43.11
C ILE A 111 6.23 -21.00 -44.21
N LEU A 112 5.92 -20.35 -45.34
CA LEU A 112 6.89 -20.08 -46.41
C LEU A 112 8.01 -19.14 -45.97
N GLU A 113 7.72 -18.04 -45.28
CA GLU A 113 8.72 -17.12 -44.74
C GLU A 113 9.58 -17.80 -43.65
N GLN A 114 9.00 -18.63 -42.79
CA GLN A 114 9.76 -19.40 -41.79
C GLN A 114 10.68 -20.44 -42.46
N LEU A 115 10.22 -21.08 -43.53
CA LEU A 115 11.03 -22.01 -44.31
C LEU A 115 12.15 -21.27 -45.06
N ASN A 116 11.89 -20.06 -45.58
CA ASN A 116 12.90 -19.21 -46.24
C ASN A 116 13.94 -18.66 -45.24
N ASP A 117 13.54 -18.32 -44.01
CA ASP A 117 14.48 -17.92 -42.96
C ASP A 117 15.40 -19.08 -42.57
N LYS A 118 14.86 -20.29 -42.42
CA LYS A 118 15.67 -21.50 -42.22
C LYS A 118 16.55 -21.77 -43.43
N GLN A 119 16.06 -21.49 -44.63
CA GLN A 119 16.86 -21.60 -45.84
C GLN A 119 18.09 -20.70 -45.80
N GLN A 120 17.92 -19.42 -45.45
CA GLN A 120 19.02 -18.47 -45.33
C GLN A 120 19.96 -18.86 -44.18
N LYS A 121 19.43 -19.32 -43.05
CA LYS A 121 20.23 -19.67 -41.86
C LYS A 121 21.06 -20.95 -42.04
N PHE A 122 20.57 -21.91 -42.83
CA PHE A 122 21.20 -23.23 -43.02
C PHE A 122 21.63 -23.51 -44.47
N SER A 123 21.61 -22.50 -45.34
CA SER A 123 21.97 -22.61 -46.77
C SER A 123 21.22 -23.72 -47.53
N LEU A 124 19.92 -23.90 -47.28
CA LEU A 124 19.11 -24.94 -47.93
C LEU A 124 18.79 -24.59 -49.40
N ASN A 125 18.56 -25.60 -50.23
CA ASN A 125 18.21 -25.42 -51.65
C ASN A 125 16.80 -24.80 -51.82
N SER A 126 16.69 -23.70 -52.56
CA SER A 126 15.43 -22.99 -52.87
C SER A 126 14.37 -23.88 -53.50
N GLU A 127 14.77 -24.85 -54.32
CA GLU A 127 13.85 -25.78 -54.97
C GLU A 127 13.29 -26.81 -53.97
N ALA A 128 14.10 -27.24 -53.00
CA ALA A 128 13.66 -28.12 -51.94
C ALA A 128 12.67 -27.43 -51.00
N VAL A 129 12.89 -26.15 -50.65
CA VAL A 129 11.94 -25.36 -49.85
C VAL A 129 10.59 -25.23 -50.55
N ARG A 130 10.59 -24.91 -51.85
CA ARG A 130 9.35 -24.82 -52.66
C ARG A 130 8.63 -26.16 -52.77
N LYS A 131 9.34 -27.27 -52.98
CA LYS A 131 8.75 -28.62 -53.04
C LYS A 131 8.16 -29.03 -51.69
N THR A 132 8.87 -28.78 -50.58
CA THR A 132 8.40 -29.07 -49.22
C THR A 132 7.15 -28.26 -48.87
N TYR A 133 7.14 -26.94 -49.16
CA TYR A 133 5.97 -26.10 -48.93
C TYR A 133 4.77 -26.52 -49.80
N LYS A 134 5.00 -26.89 -51.07
CA LYS A 134 3.95 -27.42 -51.95
C LYS A 134 3.34 -28.72 -51.41
N LEU A 135 4.18 -29.68 -51.01
CA LEU A 135 3.75 -30.95 -50.43
C LEU A 135 2.97 -30.74 -49.11
N PHE A 136 3.44 -29.81 -48.27
CA PHE A 136 2.76 -29.46 -47.03
C PHE A 136 1.37 -28.86 -47.28
N ARG A 137 1.25 -27.96 -48.26
CA ARG A 137 -0.03 -27.37 -48.69
C ARG A 137 -1.00 -28.40 -49.27
N GLU A 138 -0.50 -29.41 -49.98
CA GLU A 138 -1.30 -30.52 -50.50
C GLU A 138 -1.82 -31.43 -49.38
N LYS A 139 -1.02 -31.64 -48.32
CA LYS A 139 -1.42 -32.44 -47.14
C LYS A 139 -2.30 -31.69 -46.15
N ASN A 140 -2.23 -30.35 -46.10
CA ASN A 140 -2.98 -29.50 -45.18
C ASN A 140 -3.91 -28.54 -45.92
N PRO A 141 -5.08 -29.02 -46.40
CA PRO A 141 -6.05 -28.17 -47.10
C PRO A 141 -6.55 -27.01 -46.23
N SER A 142 -6.51 -27.15 -44.91
CA SER A 142 -6.87 -26.10 -43.95
C SER A 142 -5.97 -24.86 -44.04
N LEU A 143 -4.68 -25.02 -44.38
CA LEU A 143 -3.76 -23.90 -44.56
C LEU A 143 -4.10 -23.08 -45.80
N ALA A 144 -4.49 -23.74 -46.89
CA ALA A 144 -4.92 -23.06 -48.10
C ALA A 144 -6.22 -22.25 -47.87
N ASP A 145 -7.08 -22.70 -46.94
CA ASP A 145 -8.25 -21.95 -46.49
C ASP A 145 -7.81 -20.74 -45.62
N VAL A 146 -6.85 -20.88 -44.73
CA VAL A 146 -6.27 -19.74 -43.95
C VAL A 146 -5.66 -18.68 -44.88
N GLU A 147 -4.86 -19.08 -45.87
CA GLU A 147 -4.27 -18.17 -46.88
C GLU A 147 -5.34 -17.37 -47.64
N LYS A 148 -6.42 -18.05 -48.04
CA LYS A 148 -7.57 -17.38 -48.68
C LYS A 148 -8.26 -16.43 -47.70
N GLY A 149 -8.41 -16.84 -46.44
CA GLY A 149 -8.93 -15.98 -45.37
C GLY A 149 -8.16 -14.66 -45.28
N TYR A 150 -6.82 -14.72 -45.23
CA TYR A 150 -5.98 -13.52 -45.20
C TYR A 150 -6.09 -12.65 -46.45
N LYS A 151 -6.15 -13.26 -47.66
CA LYS A 151 -6.36 -12.53 -48.92
C LYS A 151 -7.66 -11.71 -48.87
N TYR A 152 -8.76 -12.33 -48.43
CA TYR A 152 -10.03 -11.63 -48.28
C TYR A 152 -10.00 -10.61 -47.14
N GLU A 153 -9.30 -10.87 -46.03
CA GLU A 153 -9.23 -9.94 -44.91
C GLU A 153 -8.49 -8.64 -45.25
N HIS A 154 -7.42 -8.70 -46.04
CA HIS A 154 -6.58 -7.54 -46.36
C HIS A 154 -6.87 -6.96 -47.74
N GLY A 155 -7.49 -7.73 -48.63
CA GLY A 155 -7.48 -7.48 -50.06
C GLY A 155 -6.12 -7.86 -50.67
N ASP A 156 -6.14 -8.37 -51.89
CA ASP A 156 -4.96 -8.72 -52.70
C ASP A 156 -5.16 -8.17 -54.12
N ASN A 157 -4.14 -8.22 -54.97
CA ASN A 157 -4.17 -7.70 -56.34
C ASN A 157 -5.35 -8.26 -57.15
N ASP A 158 -5.80 -9.47 -56.85
CA ASP A 158 -6.89 -10.20 -57.50
C ASP A 158 -8.21 -10.22 -56.72
N VAL A 159 -8.25 -9.75 -55.46
CA VAL A 159 -9.42 -9.88 -54.57
C VAL A 159 -9.61 -8.63 -53.73
N LYS A 160 -10.82 -8.04 -53.74
CA LYS A 160 -11.15 -6.93 -52.83
C LYS A 160 -11.33 -7.43 -51.40
N GLN A 161 -10.96 -6.59 -50.43
CA GLN A 161 -11.19 -6.85 -49.01
C GLN A 161 -12.67 -7.19 -48.73
N ASN A 162 -12.89 -8.30 -48.04
CA ASN A 162 -14.19 -8.81 -47.62
C ASN A 162 -14.06 -9.66 -46.34
N TYR A 163 -14.50 -9.11 -45.20
CA TYR A 163 -14.41 -9.80 -43.91
C TYR A 163 -15.37 -11.00 -43.78
N GLU A 164 -16.51 -11.01 -44.48
CA GLU A 164 -17.47 -12.12 -44.42
C GLU A 164 -16.89 -13.36 -45.11
N GLU A 165 -16.30 -13.17 -46.29
CA GLU A 165 -15.57 -14.23 -46.98
C GLU A 165 -14.33 -14.68 -46.19
N ALA A 166 -13.59 -13.74 -45.59
CA ALA A 166 -12.47 -14.07 -44.71
C ALA A 166 -12.91 -14.98 -43.54
N ALA A 167 -13.97 -14.58 -42.83
CA ALA A 167 -14.53 -15.37 -41.73
C ALA A 167 -15.02 -16.74 -42.20
N ARG A 168 -15.62 -16.84 -43.39
CA ARG A 168 -16.06 -18.12 -43.98
C ARG A 168 -14.89 -19.08 -44.20
N TYR A 169 -13.78 -18.59 -44.73
CA TYR A 169 -12.57 -19.40 -44.94
C TYR A 169 -11.87 -19.76 -43.63
N PHE A 170 -11.75 -18.84 -42.68
CA PHE A 170 -11.22 -19.15 -41.35
C PHE A 170 -12.09 -20.17 -40.60
N ALA A 171 -13.43 -20.08 -40.69
CA ALA A 171 -14.34 -21.08 -40.13
C ALA A 171 -14.24 -22.44 -40.82
N LYS A 172 -13.92 -22.47 -42.12
CA LYS A 172 -13.64 -23.71 -42.84
C LYS A 172 -12.33 -24.35 -42.37
N ALA A 173 -11.29 -23.56 -42.13
CA ALA A 173 -10.04 -24.03 -41.55
C ALA A 173 -10.19 -24.49 -40.09
N ALA A 174 -10.92 -23.73 -39.26
CA ALA A 174 -11.18 -24.07 -37.87
C ALA A 174 -11.92 -25.41 -37.72
N ARG A 175 -12.90 -25.70 -38.60
CA ARG A 175 -13.59 -27.00 -38.63
C ARG A 175 -12.69 -28.19 -38.95
N GLN A 176 -11.51 -27.95 -39.52
CA GLN A 176 -10.51 -28.96 -39.81
C GLN A 176 -9.46 -29.08 -38.69
N GLY A 177 -9.67 -28.45 -37.53
CA GLY A 177 -8.73 -28.46 -36.40
C GLY A 177 -7.56 -27.47 -36.56
N ASN A 178 -7.64 -26.51 -37.49
CA ASN A 178 -6.52 -25.59 -37.70
C ASN A 178 -6.55 -24.44 -36.68
N ALA A 179 -5.54 -24.39 -35.80
CA ALA A 179 -5.41 -23.38 -34.75
C ALA A 179 -5.35 -21.94 -35.29
N GLU A 180 -4.70 -21.70 -36.44
CA GLU A 180 -4.62 -20.37 -37.04
C GLU A 180 -5.98 -19.93 -37.60
N GLY A 181 -6.76 -20.86 -38.16
CA GLY A 181 -8.16 -20.63 -38.54
C GLY A 181 -9.04 -20.31 -37.33
N MET A 182 -8.88 -21.04 -36.22
CA MET A 182 -9.60 -20.80 -34.97
C MET A 182 -9.27 -19.43 -34.36
N TYR A 183 -7.98 -19.09 -34.23
CA TYR A 183 -7.52 -17.79 -33.74
C TYR A 183 -8.07 -16.63 -34.58
N ASN A 184 -7.97 -16.72 -35.91
CA ASN A 184 -8.44 -15.66 -36.79
C ASN A 184 -9.97 -15.51 -36.75
N LEU A 185 -10.72 -16.62 -36.70
CA LEU A 185 -12.17 -16.56 -36.52
C LEU A 185 -12.55 -15.96 -35.16
N ALA A 186 -11.80 -16.28 -34.09
CA ALA A 186 -12.00 -15.70 -32.77
C ALA A 186 -11.82 -14.17 -32.80
N ARG A 187 -10.75 -13.69 -33.44
CA ARG A 187 -10.44 -12.27 -33.62
C ARG A 187 -11.53 -11.52 -34.39
N LEU A 188 -12.04 -12.10 -35.48
CA LEU A 188 -13.15 -11.53 -36.25
C LEU A 188 -14.46 -11.52 -35.44
N SER A 189 -14.75 -12.60 -34.71
CA SER A 189 -15.94 -12.72 -33.85
C SER A 189 -15.90 -11.75 -32.67
N GLU A 190 -14.73 -11.48 -32.11
CA GLU A 190 -14.57 -10.49 -31.03
C GLU A 190 -14.85 -9.07 -31.51
N ARG A 191 -14.47 -8.75 -32.76
CA ARG A 191 -14.60 -7.43 -33.37
C ARG A 191 -15.92 -7.23 -34.09
N GLY A 192 -16.64 -8.30 -34.42
CA GLY A 192 -17.86 -8.26 -35.23
C GLY A 192 -17.60 -7.96 -36.71
N LEU A 193 -16.46 -8.41 -37.24
CA LEU A 193 -16.05 -8.17 -38.63
C LEU A 193 -16.44 -9.39 -39.49
N GLY A 194 -17.41 -9.22 -40.40
CA GLY A 194 -17.88 -10.30 -41.27
C GLY A 194 -18.69 -11.40 -40.56
N VAL A 195 -18.78 -11.35 -39.23
CA VAL A 195 -19.58 -12.21 -38.36
C VAL A 195 -20.18 -11.39 -37.23
N ARG A 196 -21.24 -11.89 -36.59
CA ARG A 196 -21.83 -11.23 -35.43
C ARG A 196 -20.81 -11.16 -34.29
N LYS A 197 -20.71 -9.99 -33.65
CA LYS A 197 -19.86 -9.78 -32.48
C LYS A 197 -20.29 -10.71 -31.32
N ASP A 198 -19.38 -11.57 -30.88
CA ASP A 198 -19.61 -12.51 -29.77
C ASP A 198 -18.29 -12.83 -29.03
N HIS A 199 -18.21 -12.36 -27.78
CA HIS A 199 -17.03 -12.53 -26.93
C HIS A 199 -16.86 -13.94 -26.35
N ASN A 200 -17.95 -14.69 -26.22
CA ASN A 200 -17.95 -16.06 -25.68
C ASN A 200 -17.50 -17.05 -26.75
N ILE A 201 -17.98 -16.88 -27.99
CA ILE A 201 -17.51 -17.64 -29.14
C ILE A 201 -16.01 -17.39 -29.35
N ALA A 202 -15.58 -16.13 -29.26
CA ALA A 202 -14.16 -15.79 -29.34
C ALA A 202 -13.33 -16.45 -28.22
N GLN A 203 -13.81 -16.44 -26.97
CA GLN A 203 -13.13 -17.11 -25.84
C GLN A 203 -12.90 -18.59 -26.14
N ASN A 204 -13.96 -19.30 -26.54
CA ASN A 204 -13.93 -20.73 -26.77
C ASN A 204 -13.01 -21.07 -27.96
N LEU A 205 -13.04 -20.29 -29.03
CA LEU A 205 -12.14 -20.48 -30.17
C LEU A 205 -10.67 -20.21 -29.81
N TYR A 206 -10.37 -19.24 -28.96
CA TYR A 206 -9.00 -19.04 -28.44
C TYR A 206 -8.55 -20.21 -27.56
N GLU A 207 -9.40 -20.72 -26.68
CA GLU A 207 -9.10 -21.89 -25.85
C GLU A 207 -8.87 -23.16 -26.68
N GLN A 208 -9.69 -23.38 -27.72
CA GLN A 208 -9.51 -24.48 -28.67
C GLN A 208 -8.18 -24.33 -29.43
N ALA A 209 -7.90 -23.14 -29.96
CA ALA A 209 -6.66 -22.88 -30.67
C ALA A 209 -5.42 -23.08 -29.78
N ALA A 210 -5.47 -22.64 -28.51
CA ALA A 210 -4.39 -22.80 -27.55
C ALA A 210 -4.20 -24.27 -27.08
N ALA A 211 -5.23 -25.11 -27.21
CA ALA A 211 -5.15 -26.53 -26.86
C ALA A 211 -4.52 -27.40 -27.96
N GLU A 212 -4.36 -26.86 -29.17
CA GLU A 212 -3.69 -27.56 -30.27
C GLU A 212 -2.16 -27.66 -30.05
N PRO A 213 -1.47 -28.62 -30.69
CA PRO A 213 -0.03 -28.77 -30.53
C PRO A 213 0.74 -27.50 -30.94
N PRO A 214 1.70 -27.03 -30.12
CA PRO A 214 2.46 -25.79 -30.37
C PRO A 214 3.44 -25.92 -31.55
N TYR A 215 3.61 -27.11 -32.10
CA TYR A 215 4.40 -27.40 -33.29
C TYR A 215 3.58 -28.22 -34.27
N HIS A 216 3.77 -27.99 -35.57
CA HIS A 216 3.14 -28.80 -36.60
C HIS A 216 3.68 -30.24 -36.54
N SER A 217 2.80 -31.21 -36.34
CA SER A 217 3.15 -32.65 -36.23
C SER A 217 3.86 -33.21 -37.46
N GLU A 218 3.61 -32.62 -38.62
CA GLU A 218 4.11 -33.08 -39.92
C GLU A 218 5.44 -32.43 -40.34
N LEU A 219 5.85 -31.36 -39.66
CA LEU A 219 7.07 -30.61 -39.96
C LEU A 219 7.87 -30.35 -38.68
N TYR A 220 8.97 -31.10 -38.51
CA TYR A 220 9.84 -31.01 -37.33
C TYR A 220 10.32 -29.57 -37.08
N ASN A 221 10.14 -29.08 -35.84
CA ASN A 221 10.54 -27.75 -35.38
C ASN A 221 9.89 -26.57 -36.15
N ILE A 222 8.67 -26.71 -36.69
CA ILE A 222 7.89 -25.56 -37.18
C ILE A 222 6.79 -25.24 -36.16
N ARG A 223 6.80 -24.01 -35.66
CA ARG A 223 5.86 -23.53 -34.63
C ARG A 223 4.49 -23.33 -35.24
N ASN A 224 3.45 -23.65 -34.47
CA ASN A 224 2.07 -23.36 -34.83
C ASN A 224 1.73 -21.95 -34.35
N ASN A 225 1.83 -20.98 -35.26
CA ASN A 225 1.59 -19.57 -34.91
C ASN A 225 0.20 -19.35 -34.31
N GLY A 226 -0.83 -20.09 -34.78
CA GLY A 226 -2.18 -19.97 -34.27
C GLY A 226 -2.31 -20.30 -32.77
N VAL A 227 -1.49 -21.23 -32.27
CA VAL A 227 -1.43 -21.58 -30.84
C VAL A 227 -0.83 -20.43 -30.04
N ALA A 228 0.37 -19.98 -30.42
CA ALA A 228 1.08 -18.92 -29.70
C ALA A 228 0.29 -17.60 -29.67
N GLU A 229 -0.38 -17.26 -30.77
CA GLU A 229 -1.24 -16.08 -30.87
C GLU A 229 -2.53 -16.22 -30.03
N ALA A 230 -3.12 -17.41 -29.97
CA ALA A 230 -4.28 -17.66 -29.13
C ALA A 230 -3.93 -17.61 -27.64
N GLU A 231 -2.79 -18.17 -27.24
CA GLU A 231 -2.26 -18.06 -25.88
C GLU A 231 -1.99 -16.59 -25.51
N HIS A 232 -1.39 -15.80 -26.40
CA HIS A 232 -1.21 -14.36 -26.20
C HIS A 232 -2.55 -13.64 -25.98
N ALA A 233 -3.54 -13.91 -26.85
CA ALA A 233 -4.87 -13.34 -26.74
C ALA A 233 -5.57 -13.72 -25.43
N LEU A 234 -5.41 -14.95 -24.94
CA LEU A 234 -5.89 -15.36 -23.63
C LEU A 234 -5.18 -14.60 -22.50
N GLY A 235 -3.86 -14.43 -22.60
CA GLY A 235 -3.08 -13.62 -21.68
C GLY A 235 -3.62 -12.19 -21.55
N LEU A 236 -3.88 -11.54 -22.69
CA LEU A 236 -4.49 -10.21 -22.74
C LEU A 236 -5.87 -10.18 -22.05
N ARG A 237 -6.72 -11.16 -22.33
CA ARG A 237 -8.07 -11.21 -21.77
C ARG A 237 -8.08 -11.37 -20.25
N TYR A 238 -7.20 -12.19 -19.70
CA TYR A 238 -7.04 -12.30 -18.24
C TYR A 238 -6.34 -11.07 -17.65
N ALA A 239 -5.47 -10.37 -18.39
CA ALA A 239 -4.85 -9.15 -17.92
C ALA A 239 -5.83 -7.96 -17.87
N GLU A 240 -6.73 -7.86 -18.86
CA GLU A 240 -7.71 -6.78 -18.96
C GLU A 240 -8.96 -7.02 -18.12
N GLY A 241 -9.42 -8.28 -18.00
CA GLY A 241 -10.57 -8.62 -17.17
C GLY A 241 -11.95 -8.30 -17.76
N VAL A 242 -12.04 -8.14 -19.08
CA VAL A 242 -13.23 -7.59 -19.77
C VAL A 242 -14.30 -8.65 -20.03
N VAL A 243 -13.88 -9.87 -20.39
CA VAL A 243 -14.78 -11.00 -20.68
C VAL A 243 -14.66 -12.11 -19.62
N VAL A 244 -13.49 -12.20 -19.00
CA VAL A 244 -13.17 -13.09 -17.89
C VAL A 244 -12.73 -12.26 -16.70
N ASN A 245 -12.83 -12.78 -15.47
CA ASN A 245 -12.35 -12.05 -14.30
C ASN A 245 -10.84 -11.76 -14.42
N LYS A 246 -10.45 -10.49 -14.21
CA LYS A 246 -9.05 -10.06 -14.23
C LYS A 246 -8.20 -10.94 -13.31
N ASN A 247 -7.15 -11.53 -13.85
CA ASN A 247 -6.20 -12.34 -13.11
C ASN A 247 -4.81 -12.29 -13.77
N LEU A 248 -3.93 -11.45 -13.23
CA LEU A 248 -2.59 -11.25 -13.77
C LEU A 248 -1.67 -12.47 -13.61
N GLY A 249 -1.93 -13.35 -12.62
CA GLY A 249 -1.19 -14.60 -12.47
C GLY A 249 -1.59 -15.65 -13.53
N ILE A 250 -2.86 -15.66 -13.96
CA ILE A 250 -3.28 -16.45 -15.12
C ILE A 250 -2.71 -15.84 -16.41
N ALA A 251 -2.76 -14.51 -16.55
CA ALA A 251 -2.17 -13.83 -17.70
C ALA A 251 -0.67 -14.12 -17.86
N ALA A 252 0.10 -14.09 -16.76
CA ALA A 252 1.52 -14.43 -16.77
C ALA A 252 1.79 -15.85 -17.27
N ARG A 253 0.95 -16.83 -16.90
CA ARG A 253 1.07 -18.22 -17.40
C ARG A 253 0.80 -18.31 -18.90
N TRP A 254 -0.23 -17.61 -19.38
CA TRP A 254 -0.53 -17.57 -20.81
C TRP A 254 0.57 -16.86 -21.60
N TYR A 255 1.10 -15.73 -21.11
CA TYR A 255 2.22 -15.06 -21.76
C TYR A 255 3.51 -15.88 -21.75
N GLN A 256 3.79 -16.63 -20.68
CA GLN A 256 4.91 -17.56 -20.63
C GLN A 256 4.77 -18.65 -21.71
N SER A 257 3.61 -19.29 -21.80
CA SER A 257 3.33 -20.31 -22.82
C SER A 257 3.46 -19.74 -24.23
N ALA A 258 2.80 -18.61 -24.49
CA ALA A 258 2.84 -17.92 -25.78
C ALA A 258 4.27 -17.54 -26.19
N PHE A 259 5.09 -17.06 -25.24
CA PHE A 259 6.49 -16.69 -25.50
C PHE A 259 7.35 -17.91 -25.82
N GLU A 260 7.20 -19.01 -25.07
CA GLU A 260 7.87 -20.28 -25.35
C GLU A 260 7.49 -20.81 -26.74
N HIS A 261 6.22 -20.66 -27.13
CA HIS A 261 5.67 -21.07 -28.43
C HIS A 261 5.90 -20.05 -29.56
N GLY A 262 6.49 -18.89 -29.28
CA GLY A 262 7.10 -18.00 -30.28
C GLY A 262 6.40 -16.68 -30.52
N ASN A 263 5.40 -16.33 -29.72
CA ASN A 263 4.84 -15.00 -29.70
C ASN A 263 5.77 -14.07 -28.90
N VAL A 264 6.56 -13.26 -29.61
CA VAL A 264 7.59 -12.41 -29.00
C VAL A 264 7.00 -11.30 -28.13
N GLN A 265 5.83 -10.77 -28.51
CA GLN A 265 5.11 -9.72 -27.78
C GLN A 265 4.71 -10.17 -26.36
N SER A 266 4.41 -11.46 -26.19
CA SER A 266 4.15 -12.05 -24.87
C SER A 266 5.37 -12.00 -23.96
N GLY A 267 6.59 -12.09 -24.52
CA GLY A 267 7.83 -11.91 -23.76
C GLY A 267 7.93 -10.51 -23.16
N ASN A 268 7.61 -9.47 -23.93
CA ASN A 268 7.55 -8.10 -23.42
C ASN A 268 6.52 -7.97 -22.28
N ASN A 269 5.30 -8.47 -22.47
CA ASN A 269 4.24 -8.38 -21.47
C ASN A 269 4.57 -9.17 -20.20
N LEU A 270 5.16 -10.36 -20.35
CA LEU A 270 5.61 -11.17 -19.23
C LEU A 270 6.74 -10.49 -18.44
N ALA A 271 7.73 -9.92 -19.13
CA ALA A 271 8.82 -9.21 -18.51
C ALA A 271 8.32 -7.99 -17.71
N LEU A 272 7.34 -7.25 -18.24
CA LEU A 272 6.67 -6.17 -17.50
C LEU A 272 5.96 -6.65 -16.24
N LEU A 273 5.38 -7.87 -16.22
CA LEU A 273 4.76 -8.42 -15.01
C LEU A 273 5.81 -8.76 -13.94
N TYR A 274 6.95 -9.34 -14.33
CA TYR A 274 8.07 -9.60 -13.41
C TYR A 274 8.74 -8.32 -12.93
N GLU A 275 8.86 -7.32 -13.78
CA GLU A 275 9.42 -6.01 -13.43
C GLU A 275 8.57 -5.27 -12.40
N ASN A 276 7.25 -5.38 -12.49
CA ASN A 276 6.30 -4.70 -11.60
C ASN A 276 5.81 -5.56 -10.42
N GLY A 277 6.24 -6.83 -10.32
CA GLY A 277 5.72 -7.77 -9.31
C GLY A 277 4.19 -7.97 -9.38
N SER A 278 3.62 -7.86 -10.57
CA SER A 278 2.16 -7.83 -10.77
C SER A 278 1.63 -9.19 -11.22
N GLY A 279 0.99 -9.93 -10.31
CA GLY A 279 0.52 -11.30 -10.58
C GLY A 279 1.61 -12.37 -10.56
N VAL A 280 2.87 -11.97 -10.40
CA VAL A 280 4.07 -12.79 -10.17
C VAL A 280 4.94 -12.11 -9.12
N ILE A 281 5.87 -12.85 -8.50
CA ILE A 281 6.84 -12.27 -7.58
C ILE A 281 7.78 -11.35 -8.37
N LEU A 282 8.07 -10.15 -7.82
CA LEU A 282 9.01 -9.19 -8.39
C LEU A 282 10.37 -9.84 -8.62
N ASP A 283 10.85 -9.81 -9.87
CA ASP A 283 12.13 -10.40 -10.26
C ASP A 283 12.74 -9.63 -11.44
N LEU A 284 13.61 -8.67 -11.12
CA LEU A 284 14.24 -7.79 -12.11
C LEU A 284 15.27 -8.51 -12.99
N ASP A 285 15.89 -9.58 -12.49
CA ASP A 285 16.86 -10.35 -13.26
C ASP A 285 16.14 -11.21 -14.30
N LYS A 286 15.02 -11.82 -13.91
CA LYS A 286 14.15 -12.56 -14.83
C LYS A 286 13.49 -11.63 -15.84
N ALA A 287 13.05 -10.44 -15.43
CA ALA A 287 12.54 -9.42 -16.34
C ALA A 287 13.60 -9.01 -17.38
N GLU A 288 14.84 -8.73 -16.95
CA GLU A 288 15.95 -8.39 -17.85
C GLU A 288 16.22 -9.51 -18.86
N GLN A 289 16.27 -10.77 -18.41
CA GLN A 289 16.48 -11.93 -19.29
C GLN A 289 15.38 -12.09 -20.33
N ILE A 290 14.11 -11.97 -19.94
CA ILE A 290 12.97 -12.14 -20.85
C ILE A 290 12.91 -10.97 -21.83
N PHE A 291 13.12 -9.73 -21.37
CA PHE A 291 13.23 -8.57 -22.25
C PHE A 291 14.35 -8.73 -23.26
N GLU A 292 15.54 -9.21 -22.84
CA GLU A 292 16.66 -9.43 -23.75
C GLU A 292 16.35 -10.51 -24.80
N GLN A 293 15.67 -11.59 -24.41
CA GLN A 293 15.26 -12.64 -25.34
C GLN A 293 14.21 -12.14 -26.35
N ALA A 294 13.22 -11.36 -25.90
CA ALA A 294 12.22 -10.76 -26.78
C ALA A 294 12.82 -9.72 -27.73
N ALA A 295 13.72 -8.87 -27.21
CA ALA A 295 14.45 -7.87 -27.97
C ALA A 295 15.36 -8.52 -29.03
N LYS A 296 16.06 -9.62 -28.71
CA LYS A 296 16.86 -10.40 -29.69
C LYS A 296 16.00 -11.01 -30.80
N GLN A 297 14.72 -11.28 -30.52
CA GLN A 297 13.76 -11.81 -31.49
C GLN A 297 13.05 -10.72 -32.31
N GLY A 298 13.37 -9.44 -32.07
CA GLY A 298 12.93 -8.33 -32.91
C GLY A 298 11.79 -7.48 -32.33
N ASP A 299 11.34 -7.75 -31.10
CA ASP A 299 10.29 -6.94 -30.48
C ASP A 299 10.83 -5.57 -30.07
N SER A 300 10.35 -4.52 -30.75
CA SER A 300 10.84 -3.15 -30.61
C SER A 300 10.45 -2.53 -29.26
N ASN A 301 9.33 -2.96 -28.68
CA ASN A 301 8.89 -2.58 -27.33
C ASN A 301 9.83 -3.16 -26.27
N ALA A 302 10.17 -4.45 -26.37
CA ALA A 302 11.12 -5.10 -25.48
C ALA A 302 12.50 -4.47 -25.58
N MET A 303 12.95 -4.06 -26.78
CA MET A 303 14.21 -3.31 -26.94
C MET A 303 14.20 -1.99 -26.16
N TYR A 304 13.11 -1.22 -26.23
CA TYR A 304 12.98 0.05 -25.51
C TYR A 304 12.81 -0.14 -23.99
N ASN A 305 11.98 -1.09 -23.57
CA ASN A 305 11.79 -1.42 -22.16
C ASN A 305 13.07 -1.97 -21.53
N LEU A 306 13.81 -2.80 -22.26
CA LEU A 306 15.14 -3.25 -21.87
C LEU A 306 16.10 -2.07 -21.73
N ALA A 307 16.13 -1.15 -22.70
CA ALA A 307 16.99 0.04 -22.61
C ALA A 307 16.68 0.86 -21.34
N THR A 308 15.39 1.05 -21.04
CA THR A 308 14.93 1.78 -19.85
C THR A 308 15.26 1.04 -18.54
N LEU A 309 15.12 -0.28 -18.51
CA LEU A 309 15.51 -1.12 -17.38
C LEU A 309 17.03 -1.06 -17.16
N LEU A 310 17.82 -1.20 -18.23
CA LEU A 310 19.28 -1.13 -18.16
C LEU A 310 19.78 0.25 -17.71
N THR A 311 19.11 1.33 -18.08
CA THR A 311 19.40 2.69 -17.58
C THR A 311 19.21 2.78 -16.07
N ARG A 312 18.10 2.24 -15.53
CA ARG A 312 17.83 2.15 -14.07
C ARG A 312 18.75 1.19 -13.33
N ARG A 313 19.43 0.30 -14.04
CA ARG A 313 20.42 -0.64 -13.50
C ARG A 313 21.86 -0.17 -13.74
N ALA A 314 22.05 1.09 -14.12
CA ALA A 314 23.35 1.69 -14.44
C ALA A 314 24.18 0.96 -15.52
N LYS A 315 23.54 0.18 -16.40
CA LYS A 315 24.17 -0.54 -17.53
C LYS A 315 24.14 0.32 -18.80
N PHE A 316 24.64 1.55 -18.73
CA PHE A 316 24.46 2.59 -19.75
C PHE A 316 24.95 2.25 -21.17
N PRO A 317 26.11 1.60 -21.39
CA PRO A 317 26.53 1.22 -22.73
C PRO A 317 25.52 0.29 -23.40
N MET A 318 25.00 -0.69 -22.65
CA MET A 318 23.98 -1.62 -23.14
C MET A 318 22.63 -0.95 -23.32
N ALA A 319 22.26 -0.02 -22.44
CA ALA A 319 21.04 0.78 -22.58
C ALA A 319 21.03 1.55 -23.91
N ASN A 320 22.12 2.25 -24.23
CA ASN A 320 22.26 2.99 -25.49
C ASN A 320 22.18 2.07 -26.73
N ILE A 321 22.80 0.89 -26.66
CA ILE A 321 22.77 -0.09 -27.76
C ILE A 321 21.34 -0.58 -28.02
N TRP A 322 20.62 -0.96 -26.97
CA TRP A 322 19.25 -1.44 -27.11
C TRP A 322 18.27 -0.34 -27.52
N TYR A 323 18.51 0.89 -27.04
CA TYR A 323 17.78 2.07 -27.49
C TYR A 323 17.94 2.32 -28.99
N ASP A 324 19.17 2.30 -29.50
CA ASP A 324 19.42 2.45 -30.94
C ASP A 324 18.77 1.36 -31.78
N ARG A 325 18.73 0.13 -31.25
CA ARG A 325 18.03 -0.98 -31.90
C ARG A 325 16.52 -0.76 -31.91
N ALA A 326 15.93 -0.25 -30.83
CA ALA A 326 14.52 0.10 -30.78
C ALA A 326 14.18 1.18 -31.83
N CYS A 327 15.00 2.23 -31.95
CA CYS A 327 14.84 3.27 -32.96
C CYS A 327 14.93 2.71 -34.39
N LYS A 328 15.91 1.84 -34.66
CA LYS A 328 16.06 1.18 -35.98
C LYS A 328 14.91 0.22 -36.30
N ALA A 329 14.35 -0.41 -35.27
CA ALA A 329 13.20 -1.31 -35.38
C ALA A 329 11.85 -0.57 -35.48
N GLY A 330 11.84 0.77 -35.58
CA GLY A 330 10.60 1.53 -35.76
C GLY A 330 9.84 1.88 -34.48
N HIS A 331 10.42 1.70 -33.29
CA HIS A 331 9.72 1.98 -32.04
C HIS A 331 9.37 3.48 -31.92
N ILE A 332 8.08 3.80 -31.96
CA ILE A 332 7.56 5.18 -32.07
C ILE A 332 8.04 6.06 -30.92
N VAL A 333 7.96 5.59 -29.68
CA VAL A 333 8.37 6.38 -28.50
C VAL A 333 9.87 6.60 -28.47
N ALA A 334 10.67 5.62 -28.88
CA ALA A 334 12.13 5.76 -28.93
C ALA A 334 12.55 6.70 -30.08
N GLN A 335 11.85 6.67 -31.22
CA GLN A 335 12.12 7.62 -32.30
C GLN A 335 11.72 9.06 -31.94
N ALA A 336 10.67 9.21 -31.13
CA ALA A 336 10.22 10.52 -30.65
C ALA A 336 11.09 11.08 -29.51
N ASP A 337 11.66 10.21 -28.66
CA ASP A 337 12.45 10.60 -27.50
C ASP A 337 13.89 10.98 -27.89
N ARG A 338 14.09 12.21 -28.36
CA ARG A 338 15.43 12.70 -28.69
C ARG A 338 16.33 12.91 -27.47
N GLY A 339 15.78 12.89 -26.25
CA GLY A 339 16.48 13.18 -25.00
C GLY A 339 17.02 11.94 -24.28
N PHE A 340 16.58 10.72 -24.64
CA PHE A 340 16.98 9.49 -23.93
C PHE A 340 18.49 9.32 -23.81
N LYS A 341 19.24 9.49 -24.90
CA LYS A 341 20.70 9.34 -24.88
C LYS A 341 21.38 10.43 -24.07
N ASP A 342 20.85 11.64 -24.10
CA ASP A 342 21.36 12.75 -23.30
C ASP A 342 21.08 12.51 -21.80
N ASP A 343 19.93 11.93 -21.45
CA ASP A 343 19.60 11.49 -20.09
C ASP A 343 20.50 10.33 -19.63
N VAL A 344 20.71 9.31 -20.47
CA VAL A 344 21.64 8.21 -20.20
C VAL A 344 23.07 8.73 -20.07
N GLN A 345 23.49 9.64 -20.93
CA GLN A 345 24.83 10.22 -20.89
C GLN A 345 24.98 11.16 -19.70
N ALA A 346 23.95 11.92 -19.31
CA ALA A 346 23.93 12.69 -18.09
C ALA A 346 24.06 11.76 -16.88
N LYS A 347 23.23 10.71 -16.78
CA LYS A 347 23.33 9.69 -15.72
C LYS A 347 24.71 9.02 -15.70
N HIS A 348 25.25 8.63 -16.85
CA HIS A 348 26.58 8.02 -16.98
C HIS A 348 27.71 8.98 -16.61
N ASN A 349 27.64 10.24 -17.03
CA ASN A 349 28.59 11.29 -16.66
C ASN A 349 28.51 11.60 -15.18
N ILE A 350 27.31 11.57 -14.60
CA ILE A 350 27.14 11.76 -13.18
C ILE A 350 27.73 10.55 -12.43
N ILE A 351 27.48 9.31 -12.89
CA ILE A 351 28.14 8.11 -12.36
C ILE A 351 29.67 8.18 -12.47
N ARG A 352 30.21 8.72 -13.56
CA ARG A 352 31.65 8.96 -13.74
C ARG A 352 32.20 10.17 -12.97
N SER A 353 31.35 11.11 -12.56
CA SER A 353 31.74 12.27 -11.76
C SER A 353 31.91 11.95 -10.27
N PHE A 354 31.53 10.73 -9.86
CA PHE A 354 31.88 10.19 -8.54
C PHE A 354 33.34 9.78 -8.51
N SER A 355 33.97 9.88 -7.33
CA SER A 355 35.35 9.42 -7.19
C SER A 355 35.44 7.95 -7.60
N PRO A 356 36.30 7.60 -8.58
CA PRO A 356 36.58 6.22 -8.95
C PRO A 356 37.02 5.36 -7.79
N ASP A 357 37.37 5.93 -6.63
CA ASP A 357 37.77 5.21 -5.43
C ASP A 357 36.58 4.64 -4.64
N THR A 358 35.39 5.26 -4.71
CA THR A 358 34.24 4.89 -3.86
C THR A 358 33.40 3.74 -4.45
N LEU A 359 33.31 3.63 -5.79
CA LEU A 359 32.57 2.55 -6.46
C LEU A 359 33.24 1.17 -6.33
N PRO A 360 34.56 1.00 -6.58
CA PRO A 360 35.26 -0.27 -6.36
C PRO A 360 35.33 -0.65 -4.89
N MET A 361 35.39 0.33 -3.98
CA MET A 361 35.29 0.11 -2.54
C MET A 361 33.91 -0.43 -2.15
N MET A 362 32.83 0.07 -2.78
CA MET A 362 31.48 -0.46 -2.59
C MET A 362 31.33 -1.90 -3.07
N ASP A 363 31.84 -2.21 -4.26
CA ASP A 363 31.80 -3.56 -4.80
C ASP A 363 32.63 -4.53 -3.91
N LYS A 364 33.81 -4.11 -3.43
CA LYS A 364 34.63 -4.86 -2.46
C LYS A 364 33.95 -5.07 -1.11
N LEU A 365 33.29 -4.05 -0.55
CA LEU A 365 32.56 -4.16 0.70
C LEU A 365 31.35 -5.08 0.55
N PHE A 366 30.64 -5.02 -0.58
CA PHE A 366 29.54 -5.92 -0.88
C PHE A 366 30.00 -7.37 -1.01
N GLU A 367 31.14 -7.63 -1.66
CA GLU A 367 31.77 -8.96 -1.72
C GLU A 367 32.21 -9.44 -0.33
N LEU A 368 32.87 -8.60 0.47
CA LEU A 368 33.27 -8.90 1.85
C LEU A 368 32.05 -9.27 2.70
N PHE A 369 30.97 -8.48 2.65
CA PHE A 369 29.76 -8.75 3.43
C PHE A 369 28.98 -9.97 2.95
N SER A 370 28.99 -10.24 1.64
CA SER A 370 28.43 -11.47 1.08
C SER A 370 29.19 -12.70 1.60
N SER A 371 30.52 -12.62 1.72
CA SER A 371 31.32 -13.71 2.30
C SER A 371 31.08 -13.92 3.80
N LEU A 372 30.93 -12.85 4.58
CA LEU A 372 30.68 -12.89 6.02
C LEU A 372 29.28 -13.43 6.39
N LYS A 373 28.30 -13.31 5.48
CA LYS A 373 26.95 -13.90 5.66
C LYS A 373 26.93 -15.43 5.59
N THR A 374 27.95 -16.06 5.00
CA THR A 374 27.98 -17.52 4.81
C THR A 374 28.50 -18.33 6.00
N THR A 375 29.06 -17.69 7.02
CA THR A 375 29.78 -18.37 8.11
C THR A 375 29.02 -18.51 9.43
N THR A 376 27.82 -17.94 9.58
CA THR A 376 27.07 -18.01 10.84
C THR A 376 25.70 -18.66 10.67
N SER A 377 25.57 -19.87 11.20
CA SER A 377 24.31 -20.63 11.25
C SER A 377 23.40 -20.15 12.39
N ALA A 378 22.12 -20.06 12.06
CA ALA A 378 20.95 -20.07 12.94
C ALA A 378 20.85 -18.97 14.02
N SER A 379 20.26 -17.82 13.65
CA SER A 379 19.27 -17.16 14.52
C SER A 379 18.17 -16.50 13.68
N THR A 380 16.97 -16.51 14.24
CA THR A 380 15.66 -16.31 13.62
C THR A 380 15.42 -14.91 13.04
N ALA A 381 14.90 -14.89 11.81
CA ALA A 381 14.08 -13.83 11.19
C ALA A 381 14.61 -12.39 11.24
N MET A 382 15.46 -12.03 10.28
CA MET A 382 15.31 -10.81 9.50
C MET A 382 15.58 -11.13 8.03
N ASP A 383 14.58 -10.86 7.20
CA ASP A 383 14.58 -11.12 5.76
C ASP A 383 15.76 -10.44 5.06
N GLY A 384 16.24 -11.06 3.97
CA GLY A 384 17.42 -10.65 3.23
C GLY A 384 17.32 -9.31 2.47
N SER A 385 17.23 -8.17 3.16
CA SER A 385 17.04 -6.84 2.55
C SER A 385 17.95 -5.70 3.05
N ASP A 386 19.00 -5.96 3.83
CA ASP A 386 19.44 -4.92 4.80
C ASP A 386 20.68 -4.10 4.41
N PHE A 387 20.79 -3.67 3.15
CA PHE A 387 21.62 -2.53 2.76
C PHE A 387 20.87 -1.64 1.78
N TYR A 388 20.76 -0.34 2.06
CA TYR A 388 20.25 0.62 1.09
C TYR A 388 21.09 0.56 -0.19
N ASP A 389 20.44 0.42 -1.35
CA ASP A 389 21.14 0.41 -2.63
C ASP A 389 21.73 1.80 -2.90
N TYR A 390 23.04 1.92 -2.71
CA TYR A 390 23.77 3.17 -2.94
C TYR A 390 23.62 3.63 -4.39
N ARG A 391 23.55 2.73 -5.37
CA ARG A 391 23.37 3.09 -6.79
C ARG A 391 22.00 3.73 -7.00
N MET A 392 20.96 3.15 -6.44
CA MET A 392 19.61 3.71 -6.45
C MET A 392 19.57 5.10 -5.76
N LEU A 393 20.16 5.24 -4.57
CA LEU A 393 20.20 6.54 -3.87
C LEU A 393 20.92 7.59 -4.73
N LEU A 394 22.03 7.20 -5.34
CA LEU A 394 22.82 8.07 -6.18
C LEU A 394 22.06 8.54 -7.42
N GLU A 395 21.38 7.63 -8.11
CA GLU A 395 20.51 7.96 -9.24
C GLU A 395 19.47 9.01 -8.86
N HIS A 396 18.78 8.83 -7.73
CA HIS A 396 17.81 9.82 -7.25
C HIS A 396 18.46 11.16 -6.86
N ALA A 397 19.62 11.13 -6.19
CA ALA A 397 20.37 12.33 -5.81
C ALA A 397 20.74 13.20 -7.02
N ASN A 398 21.02 12.53 -8.14
CA ASN A 398 21.37 13.13 -9.42
C ASN A 398 20.16 13.68 -10.17
N CYS A 399 19.01 13.02 -10.04
CA CYS A 399 17.72 13.53 -10.50
C CYS A 399 17.17 14.69 -9.62
N GLY A 400 17.98 15.21 -8.68
CA GLY A 400 17.65 16.38 -7.87
C GLY A 400 17.04 16.08 -6.51
N SER A 401 16.96 14.80 -6.10
CA SER A 401 16.56 14.43 -4.74
C SER A 401 17.57 14.94 -3.72
N LYS A 402 17.12 15.80 -2.80
CA LYS A 402 17.97 16.28 -1.71
C LYS A 402 18.13 15.19 -0.65
N THR A 403 17.06 14.46 -0.35
CA THR A 403 17.10 13.36 0.64
C THR A 403 18.07 12.27 0.23
N ALA A 404 18.06 11.85 -1.04
CA ALA A 404 18.98 10.82 -1.51
C ALA A 404 20.44 11.30 -1.49
N ARG A 405 20.69 12.59 -1.76
CA ARG A 405 22.04 13.17 -1.63
C ARG A 405 22.54 13.13 -0.19
N THR A 406 21.72 13.54 0.77
CA THR A 406 22.03 13.45 2.20
C THR A 406 22.32 12.00 2.62
N MET A 407 21.52 11.04 2.15
CA MET A 407 21.75 9.62 2.43
C MET A 407 23.05 9.11 1.79
N CYS A 408 23.38 9.52 0.57
CA CYS A 408 24.66 9.19 -0.06
C CYS A 408 25.86 9.73 0.72
N ASP A 409 25.79 10.97 1.19
CA ASP A 409 26.87 11.60 1.97
C ASP A 409 27.10 10.85 3.29
N ALA A 410 26.01 10.52 4.03
CA ALA A 410 26.09 9.72 5.25
C ALA A 410 26.65 8.31 4.98
N LEU A 411 26.17 7.67 3.91
CA LEU A 411 26.56 6.31 3.56
C LEU A 411 28.04 6.25 3.16
N LYS A 412 28.55 7.25 2.43
CA LYS A 412 29.98 7.37 2.11
C LYS A 412 30.84 7.36 3.37
N HIS A 413 30.52 8.21 4.36
CA HIS A 413 31.25 8.23 5.64
C HIS A 413 31.18 6.88 6.36
N PHE A 414 30.00 6.24 6.38
CA PHE A 414 29.84 4.92 7.00
C PHE A 414 30.74 3.86 6.37
N LEU A 415 30.79 3.83 5.05
CA LEU A 415 31.57 2.85 4.28
C LEU A 415 33.06 3.08 4.46
N GLU A 416 33.52 4.34 4.47
CA GLU A 416 34.91 4.70 4.75
C GLU A 416 35.35 4.19 6.12
N ALA A 417 34.53 4.39 7.15
CA ALA A 417 34.80 3.84 8.47
C ALA A 417 34.89 2.31 8.48
N LEU A 418 33.92 1.62 7.86
CA LEU A 418 33.91 0.15 7.83
C LEU A 418 35.06 -0.44 7.02
N TYR A 419 35.44 0.18 5.91
CA TYR A 419 36.56 -0.26 5.10
C TYR A 419 37.87 -0.17 5.87
N THR A 420 38.17 0.98 6.48
CA THR A 420 39.37 1.13 7.32
C THR A 420 39.36 0.13 8.48
N PHE A 421 38.20 -0.11 9.08
CA PHE A 421 38.04 -1.07 10.18
C PHE A 421 38.28 -2.54 9.77
N THR A 422 37.95 -2.92 8.52
CA THR A 422 37.99 -4.32 8.06
C THR A 422 39.26 -4.71 7.32
N GLN A 423 40.04 -3.75 6.81
CA GLN A 423 41.27 -4.05 6.05
C GLN A 423 42.46 -4.43 6.94
N ASN A 424 42.48 -4.00 8.20
CA ASN A 424 43.65 -4.12 9.07
C ASN A 424 43.33 -4.95 10.32
N ASP A 425 44.08 -6.02 10.56
CA ASP A 425 43.96 -6.83 11.78
C ASP A 425 44.36 -6.04 13.05
N THR A 426 45.20 -5.02 12.88
CA THR A 426 45.63 -4.11 13.95
C THR A 426 45.52 -2.66 13.48
N LEU A 427 44.75 -1.84 14.21
CA LEU A 427 44.50 -0.44 13.87
C LEU A 427 45.52 0.48 14.56
N THR A 428 46.09 1.41 13.81
CA THR A 428 46.89 2.52 14.33
C THR A 428 46.00 3.56 15.01
N LYS A 429 46.58 4.42 15.86
CA LYS A 429 45.79 5.46 16.55
C LYS A 429 45.09 6.42 15.60
N ASP A 430 45.72 6.72 14.46
CA ASP A 430 45.18 7.64 13.46
C ASP A 430 44.02 7.01 12.68
N GLU A 431 44.12 5.71 12.38
CA GLU A 431 43.00 4.94 11.80
C GLU A 431 41.83 4.83 12.77
N GLU A 432 42.08 4.57 14.06
CA GLU A 432 41.02 4.57 15.08
C GLU A 432 40.30 5.94 15.12
N ASN A 433 41.05 7.04 15.05
CA ASN A 433 40.49 8.40 15.02
C ASN A 433 39.67 8.66 13.74
N LEU A 434 40.17 8.23 12.59
CA LEU A 434 39.49 8.38 11.31
C LEU A 434 38.16 7.60 11.29
N ILE A 435 38.15 6.38 11.83
CA ILE A 435 36.92 5.58 11.98
C ILE A 435 35.91 6.31 12.88
N MET A 436 36.35 6.86 14.02
CA MET A 436 35.46 7.62 14.91
C MET A 436 34.86 8.84 14.21
N HIS A 437 35.69 9.58 13.46
CA HIS A 437 35.25 10.77 12.74
C HIS A 437 34.19 10.41 11.69
N ASN A 438 34.48 9.42 10.84
CA ASN A 438 33.58 9.00 9.77
C ASN A 438 32.27 8.40 10.30
N LEU A 439 32.31 7.55 11.34
CA LEU A 439 31.08 7.07 11.97
C LEU A 439 30.25 8.20 12.59
N SER A 440 30.90 9.16 13.24
CA SER A 440 30.23 10.35 13.81
C SER A 440 29.53 11.16 12.71
N GLN A 441 30.20 11.41 11.57
CA GLN A 441 29.60 12.12 10.44
C GLN A 441 28.39 11.37 9.86
N CYS A 442 28.50 10.05 9.67
CA CYS A 442 27.35 9.23 9.23
C CYS A 442 26.14 9.42 10.16
N HIS A 443 26.35 9.26 11.47
CA HIS A 443 25.28 9.39 12.46
C HIS A 443 24.64 10.78 12.46
N ARG A 444 25.45 11.85 12.35
CA ARG A 444 24.96 13.25 12.34
C ARG A 444 24.21 13.63 11.08
N ILE A 445 24.57 13.05 9.93
CA ILE A 445 23.94 13.36 8.65
C ILE A 445 22.64 12.58 8.49
N GLU A 446 22.71 11.25 8.60
CA GLU A 446 21.53 10.38 8.47
C GLU A 446 21.81 8.99 9.07
N HIS A 447 21.55 8.84 10.37
CA HIS A 447 21.88 7.63 11.12
C HIS A 447 21.24 6.34 10.59
N ILE A 448 20.13 6.41 9.84
CA ILE A 448 19.44 5.20 9.38
C ILE A 448 20.26 4.37 8.39
N VAL A 449 21.26 4.97 7.71
CA VAL A 449 22.12 4.25 6.76
C VAL A 449 23.19 3.40 7.44
N ALA A 450 23.41 3.59 8.75
CA ALA A 450 24.39 2.84 9.53
C ALA A 450 23.91 1.40 9.84
N GLN A 451 23.96 0.54 8.83
CA GLN A 451 23.57 -0.87 8.93
C GLN A 451 24.82 -1.76 9.09
N TYR A 452 24.94 -2.41 10.25
CA TYR A 452 26.12 -3.24 10.54
C TYR A 452 25.96 -4.65 9.96
N PRO A 453 26.96 -5.19 9.25
CA PRO A 453 26.83 -6.47 8.53
C PRO A 453 26.64 -7.69 9.43
N SER A 454 27.11 -7.61 10.66
CA SER A 454 26.93 -8.66 11.67
C SER A 454 26.95 -8.07 13.08
N ILE A 455 26.33 -8.79 14.02
CA ILE A 455 26.39 -8.46 15.45
C ILE A 455 27.84 -8.45 15.94
N GLU A 456 28.70 -9.34 15.41
CA GLU A 456 30.12 -9.40 15.78
C GLU A 456 30.88 -8.12 15.39
N ILE A 457 30.69 -7.62 14.16
CA ILE A 457 31.32 -6.37 13.72
C ILE A 457 30.83 -5.20 14.57
N ARG A 458 29.52 -5.14 14.84
CA ARG A 458 28.94 -4.10 15.71
C ARG A 458 29.55 -4.14 17.11
N ASN A 459 29.76 -5.33 17.69
CA ASN A 459 30.37 -5.48 19.01
C ASN A 459 31.86 -5.10 19.02
N LYS A 460 32.64 -5.50 18.01
CA LYS A 460 34.05 -5.08 17.91
C LYS A 460 34.19 -3.55 17.75
N LEU A 461 33.26 -2.92 17.03
CA LEU A 461 33.19 -1.46 16.94
C LEU A 461 32.83 -0.81 18.28
N LYS A 462 31.94 -1.42 19.09
CA LYS A 462 31.68 -0.95 20.47
C LYS A 462 32.95 -1.00 21.32
N ASP A 463 33.70 -2.10 21.26
CA ASP A 463 34.97 -2.24 22.00
C ASP A 463 36.00 -1.19 21.57
N LEU A 464 36.07 -0.91 20.26
CA LEU A 464 36.91 0.15 19.72
C LEU A 464 36.47 1.53 20.23
N VAL A 465 35.18 1.85 20.17
CA VAL A 465 34.64 3.12 20.67
C VAL A 465 34.95 3.29 22.16
N ASP A 466 34.76 2.25 22.98
CA ASP A 466 35.06 2.29 24.41
C ASP A 466 36.56 2.53 24.68
N ARG A 467 37.43 1.91 23.88
CA ARG A 467 38.87 2.10 23.95
C ARG A 467 39.26 3.54 23.60
N VAL A 468 38.73 4.08 22.50
CA VAL A 468 39.03 5.46 22.08
C VAL A 468 38.45 6.45 23.08
N LEU A 469 37.25 6.20 23.61
CA LEU A 469 36.60 7.07 24.60
C LEU A 469 37.46 7.17 25.87
N ARG A 470 37.98 6.05 26.38
CA ARG A 470 38.92 6.06 27.52
C ARG A 470 40.18 6.89 27.24
N ARG A 471 40.63 6.95 25.98
CA ARG A 471 41.81 7.73 25.55
C ARG A 471 41.54 9.23 25.47
N CYS A 472 40.35 9.65 25.01
CA CYS A 472 40.04 11.07 24.74
C CYS A 472 39.14 11.76 25.79
N ASN A 473 38.57 11.03 26.76
CA ASN A 473 37.59 11.56 27.72
C ASN A 473 38.08 12.74 28.58
N THR A 474 39.39 12.91 28.78
CA THR A 474 39.96 13.92 29.69
C THR A 474 40.00 15.34 29.11
N THR A 475 39.97 15.51 27.79
CA THR A 475 40.08 16.82 27.13
C THR A 475 38.82 17.13 26.32
N LEU A 476 38.54 18.42 26.12
CA LEU A 476 37.56 18.89 25.14
C LEU A 476 38.22 18.85 23.76
N SER A 477 37.77 17.93 22.90
CA SER A 477 38.34 17.74 21.57
C SER A 477 37.30 17.19 20.60
N GLN A 478 37.49 17.45 19.29
CA GLN A 478 36.63 16.91 18.24
C GLN A 478 36.55 15.38 18.31
N LEU A 479 37.68 14.72 18.62
CA LEU A 479 37.73 13.27 18.76
C LEU A 479 36.85 12.76 19.90
N ASP A 480 36.84 13.43 21.06
CA ASP A 480 35.97 13.03 22.19
C ASP A 480 34.49 13.25 21.86
N GLU A 481 34.14 14.35 21.17
CA GLU A 481 32.77 14.57 20.72
C GLU A 481 32.31 13.53 19.68
N ASP A 482 33.16 13.22 18.69
CA ASP A 482 32.90 12.20 17.67
C ASP A 482 32.76 10.82 18.31
N THR A 483 33.65 10.48 19.25
CA THR A 483 33.59 9.18 19.94
C THR A 483 32.31 9.04 20.79
N ARG A 484 31.85 10.12 21.44
CA ARG A 484 30.57 10.13 22.17
C ARG A 484 29.37 9.97 21.25
N THR A 485 29.42 10.56 20.06
CA THR A 485 28.41 10.41 19.01
C THR A 485 28.30 8.95 18.59
N CYS A 486 29.43 8.31 18.29
CA CYS A 486 29.51 6.88 17.96
C CYS A 486 29.03 6.00 19.10
N TYR A 487 29.43 6.30 20.35
CA TYR A 487 28.99 5.56 21.54
C TYR A 487 27.47 5.60 21.69
N ALA A 488 26.87 6.79 21.53
CA ALA A 488 25.42 6.94 21.62
C ALA A 488 24.71 6.17 20.50
N GLY A 489 25.16 6.31 19.25
CA GLY A 489 24.58 5.60 18.10
C GLY A 489 24.64 4.08 18.20
N LEU A 490 25.75 3.52 18.69
CA LEU A 490 25.93 2.07 18.84
C LEU A 490 25.14 1.47 20.02
N ASN A 491 24.77 2.27 21.03
CA ASN A 491 24.15 1.78 22.27
C ASN A 491 22.66 2.15 22.42
N MET A 492 21.99 2.50 21.32
CA MET A 492 20.56 2.84 21.27
C MET A 492 19.62 1.75 21.82
N ASP A 493 20.09 0.50 21.91
CA ASP A 493 19.34 -0.65 22.47
C ASP A 493 19.05 -0.50 23.98
N SER A 494 19.68 0.47 24.67
CA SER A 494 19.48 0.74 26.11
C SER A 494 19.02 2.19 26.36
N PRO A 495 17.73 2.52 26.10
CA PRO A 495 17.24 3.90 26.10
C PRO A 495 17.53 4.72 27.35
N THR A 496 17.29 4.16 28.54
CA THR A 496 17.47 4.85 29.82
C THR A 496 18.94 5.17 30.09
N LEU A 497 19.85 4.26 29.73
CA LEU A 497 21.28 4.47 29.88
C LEU A 497 21.79 5.55 28.92
N ILE A 498 21.30 5.53 27.69
CA ILE A 498 21.65 6.53 26.66
C ILE A 498 21.17 7.92 27.04
N ILE A 499 19.96 8.09 27.57
CA ILE A 499 19.45 9.40 28.00
C ILE A 499 20.33 10.02 29.11
N ASN A 500 20.75 9.20 30.08
CA ASN A 500 21.67 9.65 31.12
C ASN A 500 23.04 10.00 30.54
N PHE A 501 23.57 9.19 29.62
CA PHE A 501 24.83 9.46 28.94
C PHE A 501 24.77 10.75 28.11
N LEU A 502 23.69 10.97 27.36
CA LEU A 502 23.47 12.18 26.57
C LEU A 502 23.36 13.43 27.44
N SER A 503 22.80 13.32 28.64
CA SER A 503 22.78 14.43 29.60
C SER A 503 24.19 14.88 29.99
N LEU A 504 25.11 13.94 30.21
CA LEU A 504 26.53 14.23 30.46
C LEU A 504 27.21 14.82 29.22
N CYS A 505 26.89 14.30 28.02
CA CYS A 505 27.43 14.82 26.76
C CYS A 505 26.99 16.26 26.51
N LYS A 506 25.72 16.62 26.76
CA LYS A 506 25.21 18.00 26.63
C LYS A 506 25.85 18.96 27.62
N GLN A 507 26.13 18.53 28.86
CA GLN A 507 26.88 19.35 29.82
C GLN A 507 28.31 19.64 29.33
N LYS A 508 28.96 18.64 28.72
CA LYS A 508 30.33 18.79 28.21
C LYS A 508 30.39 19.54 26.86
N TYR A 509 29.40 19.33 26.00
CA TYR A 509 29.29 19.89 24.65
C TYR A 509 27.92 20.55 24.42
N PRO A 510 27.64 21.69 25.07
CA PRO A 510 26.33 22.34 25.02
C PRO A 510 25.94 22.90 23.65
N LYS A 511 26.90 23.02 22.72
CA LYS A 511 26.66 23.48 21.35
C LYS A 511 26.43 22.35 20.33
N SER A 512 26.55 21.08 20.76
CA SER A 512 26.38 19.95 19.85
C SER A 512 24.90 19.59 19.71
N ILE A 513 24.26 20.13 18.69
CA ILE A 513 22.81 19.98 18.46
C ILE A 513 22.36 18.52 18.33
N TYR A 514 23.22 17.66 17.80
CA TYR A 514 22.94 16.22 17.63
C TYR A 514 22.64 15.52 18.97
N PHE A 515 23.26 15.93 20.08
CA PHE A 515 22.94 15.33 21.39
C PHE A 515 21.54 15.72 21.88
N PHE A 516 21.04 16.90 21.52
CA PHE A 516 19.66 17.31 21.81
C PHE A 516 18.68 16.55 20.92
N GLU A 517 18.96 16.43 19.62
CA GLU A 517 18.19 15.61 18.68
C GLU A 517 18.03 14.18 19.19
N LEU A 518 19.14 13.50 19.46
CA LEU A 518 19.11 12.10 19.89
C LEU A 518 18.37 11.96 21.23
N SER A 519 18.54 12.91 22.15
CA SER A 519 17.82 12.94 23.43
C SER A 519 16.31 13.12 23.22
N ALA A 520 15.89 14.04 22.34
CA ALA A 520 14.49 14.32 22.03
C ALA A 520 13.81 13.09 21.39
N SER A 521 14.46 12.52 20.37
CA SER A 521 14.02 11.30 19.68
C SER A 521 13.90 10.10 20.63
N MET A 522 14.88 9.89 21.52
CA MET A 522 14.83 8.80 22.50
C MET A 522 13.75 8.98 23.56
N ASN A 523 13.56 10.20 24.06
CA ASN A 523 12.43 10.53 24.93
C ASN A 523 11.09 10.28 24.21
N GLY A 524 11.01 10.59 22.92
CA GLY A 524 9.81 10.40 22.11
C GLY A 524 9.47 8.92 21.92
N PHE A 525 10.50 8.09 21.66
CA PHE A 525 10.38 6.63 21.62
C PHE A 525 9.86 6.06 22.95
N LEU A 526 10.35 6.59 24.08
CA LEU A 526 9.87 6.23 25.43
C LEU A 526 8.53 6.88 25.80
N ARG A 527 7.91 7.65 24.90
CA ARG A 527 6.65 8.40 25.10
C ARG A 527 6.72 9.42 26.23
N GLN A 528 7.90 9.98 26.49
CA GLN A 528 8.15 11.08 27.42
C GLN A 528 8.06 12.42 26.67
N TYR A 529 6.87 12.74 26.17
CA TYR A 529 6.69 13.85 25.22
C TYR A 529 7.02 15.23 25.81
N ASP A 530 6.80 15.46 27.12
CA ASP A 530 7.24 16.70 27.79
C ASP A 530 8.76 16.87 27.72
N ALA A 531 9.50 15.78 27.95
CA ALA A 531 10.95 15.77 27.86
C ALA A 531 11.40 15.93 26.41
N THR A 532 10.73 15.30 25.44
CA THR A 532 10.98 15.54 24.00
C THR A 532 10.81 17.00 23.64
N LEU A 533 9.71 17.64 24.07
CA LEU A 533 9.44 19.04 23.79
C LEU A 533 10.47 19.97 24.43
N TYR A 534 10.86 19.70 25.67
CA TYR A 534 11.92 20.44 26.37
C TYR A 534 13.26 20.35 25.64
N GLU A 535 13.70 19.13 25.31
CA GLU A 535 14.96 18.90 24.60
C GLU A 535 14.96 19.49 23.20
N ALA A 536 13.83 19.39 22.48
CA ALA A 536 13.70 19.97 21.15
C ALA A 536 13.74 21.50 21.19
N ASN A 537 13.08 22.14 22.16
CA ASN A 537 13.15 23.59 22.30
C ASN A 537 14.58 24.06 22.60
N LEU A 538 15.30 23.39 23.51
CA LEU A 538 16.71 23.71 23.81
C LEU A 538 17.62 23.54 22.57
N GLY A 539 17.44 22.47 21.80
CA GLY A 539 18.21 22.28 20.57
C GLY A 539 17.88 23.33 19.50
N LEU A 540 16.61 23.75 19.41
CA LEU A 540 16.17 24.79 18.46
C LEU A 540 16.63 26.20 18.85
N GLU A 541 17.07 26.43 20.10
CA GLU A 541 17.79 27.66 20.48
C GLU A 541 19.17 27.74 19.79
N ILE A 542 19.77 26.59 19.45
CA ILE A 542 21.06 26.51 18.74
C ILE A 542 20.85 26.70 17.24
N ASP A 543 19.88 25.98 16.64
CA ASP A 543 19.49 26.13 15.24
C ASP A 543 17.97 26.00 15.09
N GLN A 544 17.31 27.12 14.80
CA GLN A 544 15.85 27.21 14.66
C GLN A 544 15.29 26.41 13.47
N ASN A 545 16.13 26.12 12.48
CA ASN A 545 15.72 25.41 11.27
C ASN A 545 16.13 23.93 11.30
N TYR A 546 16.54 23.40 12.46
CA TYR A 546 16.98 22.02 12.54
C TYR A 546 15.81 21.04 12.30
N CYS A 547 15.82 20.45 11.11
CA CYS A 547 14.69 19.70 10.54
C CYS A 547 14.14 18.60 11.47
N GLN A 548 15.02 17.76 12.05
CA GLN A 548 14.59 16.65 12.90
C GLN A 548 13.98 17.12 14.23
N LEU A 549 14.52 18.18 14.83
CA LEU A 549 13.99 18.74 16.07
C LEU A 549 12.64 19.45 15.88
N LEU A 550 12.42 20.10 14.74
CA LEU A 550 11.12 20.65 14.37
C LEU A 550 10.05 19.54 14.28
N TYR A 551 10.40 18.40 13.68
CA TYR A 551 9.52 17.25 13.61
C TYR A 551 9.26 16.62 14.99
N ASP A 552 10.30 16.43 15.81
CA ASP A 552 10.18 15.86 17.15
C ASP A 552 9.33 16.77 18.06
N LYS A 553 9.49 18.09 17.96
CA LYS A 553 8.65 19.10 18.63
C LYS A 553 7.19 18.98 18.20
N ALA A 554 6.92 18.92 16.89
CA ALA A 554 5.56 18.81 16.36
C ALA A 554 4.87 17.51 16.81
N GLY A 555 5.61 16.39 16.77
CA GLY A 555 5.16 15.11 17.29
C GLY A 555 4.83 15.15 18.78
N ALA A 556 5.72 15.74 19.59
CA ALA A 556 5.51 15.89 21.03
C ALA A 556 4.27 16.73 21.34
N LEU A 557 4.10 17.90 20.70
CA LEU A 557 2.94 18.77 20.89
C LEU A 557 1.62 18.06 20.56
N ARG A 558 1.59 17.30 19.45
CA ARG A 558 0.41 16.52 19.07
C ARG A 558 0.04 15.46 20.11
N PHE A 559 1.03 14.77 20.68
CA PHE A 559 0.77 13.71 21.66
C PHE A 559 0.53 14.21 23.08
N LEU A 560 0.98 15.42 23.42
CA LEU A 560 0.63 16.10 24.68
C LEU A 560 -0.79 16.65 24.66
N GLU A 561 -1.48 16.59 23.52
CA GLU A 561 -2.80 17.21 23.30
C GLU A 561 -2.82 18.69 23.72
N ASN A 562 -1.68 19.37 23.53
CA ASN A 562 -1.59 20.83 23.61
C ASN A 562 -2.43 21.47 22.50
N ASP A 563 -2.35 22.80 22.37
CA ASP A 563 -3.02 23.53 21.28
C ASP A 563 -2.73 22.87 19.93
N MET A 564 -3.78 22.28 19.32
CA MET A 564 -3.67 21.57 18.04
C MET A 564 -3.17 22.51 16.94
N ASP A 565 -3.44 23.81 17.08
CA ASP A 565 -2.94 24.83 16.16
C ASP A 565 -1.42 25.01 16.34
N GLU A 566 -0.88 24.95 17.56
CA GLU A 566 0.57 24.99 17.81
C GLU A 566 1.28 23.75 17.22
N ALA A 567 0.68 22.56 17.35
CA ALA A 567 1.19 21.35 16.72
C ALA A 567 1.18 21.45 15.19
N ILE A 568 0.11 22.01 14.61
CA ILE A 568 -0.02 22.27 13.17
C ILE A 568 1.04 23.26 12.70
N GLU A 569 1.27 24.37 13.42
CA GLU A 569 2.32 25.33 13.09
C GLU A 569 3.72 24.73 13.20
N ALA A 570 3.98 23.87 14.19
CA ALA A 570 5.24 23.15 14.30
C ALA A 570 5.47 22.19 13.11
N TYR A 571 4.43 21.47 12.66
CA TYR A 571 4.51 20.65 11.44
C TYR A 571 4.71 21.52 10.19
N ARG A 572 4.11 22.71 10.11
CA ARG A 572 4.36 23.67 9.00
C ARG A 572 5.80 24.17 9.00
N ALA A 573 6.37 24.45 10.17
CA ALA A 573 7.76 24.85 10.30
C ALA A 573 8.70 23.74 9.80
N PHE A 574 8.45 22.48 10.17
CA PHE A 574 9.15 21.32 9.61
C PHE A 574 9.01 21.26 8.07
N LEU A 575 7.77 21.32 7.55
CA LEU A 575 7.50 21.24 6.11
C LEU A 575 8.13 22.40 5.30
N ALA A 576 8.39 23.55 5.93
CA ALA A 576 9.04 24.69 5.28
C ALA A 576 10.53 24.46 5.03
N VAL A 577 11.18 23.63 5.86
CA VAL A 577 12.63 23.36 5.78
C VAL A 577 12.92 22.00 5.15
N ALA A 578 12.07 21.00 5.39
CA ALA A 578 12.27 19.64 4.93
C ALA A 578 12.27 19.53 3.38
N PRO A 579 13.18 18.74 2.79
CA PRO A 579 13.06 18.33 1.38
C PRO A 579 11.69 17.70 1.09
N LYS A 580 11.12 17.95 -0.10
CA LYS A 580 9.79 17.42 -0.46
C LYS A 580 9.71 15.89 -0.46
N ASP A 581 10.85 15.26 -0.72
CA ASP A 581 11.11 13.82 -0.77
C ASP A 581 11.56 13.24 0.59
N HIS A 582 11.55 14.04 1.67
CA HIS A 582 11.96 13.60 2.99
C HIS A 582 10.97 12.57 3.57
N ARG A 583 11.49 11.53 4.23
CA ARG A 583 10.74 10.37 4.78
C ARG A 583 9.61 10.68 5.77
N LYS A 584 9.60 11.90 6.31
CA LYS A 584 8.66 12.39 7.32
C LYS A 584 7.64 13.40 6.78
N VAL A 585 7.75 13.81 5.53
CA VAL A 585 6.80 14.75 4.90
C VAL A 585 5.41 14.13 4.75
N PRO A 586 5.25 12.89 4.25
CA PRO A 586 3.92 12.28 4.21
C PRO A 586 3.32 12.10 5.62
N ASP A 587 4.11 11.64 6.59
CA ASP A 587 3.68 11.48 7.99
C ASP A 587 3.18 12.80 8.58
N SER A 588 3.88 13.91 8.29
CA SER A 588 3.52 15.24 8.79
C SER A 588 2.16 15.70 8.25
N TYR A 589 1.88 15.46 6.97
CA TYR A 589 0.56 15.76 6.41
C TYR A 589 -0.55 14.92 7.04
N TYR A 590 -0.32 13.63 7.26
CA TYR A 590 -1.30 12.78 7.96
C TYR A 590 -1.49 13.19 9.42
N ALA A 591 -0.40 13.54 10.12
CA ALA A 591 -0.47 14.04 11.48
C ALA A 591 -1.25 15.35 11.57
N MET A 592 -1.06 16.28 10.63
CA MET A 592 -1.85 17.51 10.54
C MET A 592 -3.32 17.22 10.22
N ALA A 593 -3.63 16.25 9.36
CA ALA A 593 -5.00 15.82 9.10
C ALA A 593 -5.68 15.33 10.39
N MET A 594 -4.96 14.56 11.20
CA MET A 594 -5.43 14.13 12.52
C MET A 594 -5.65 15.32 13.46
N CYS A 595 -4.72 16.27 13.54
CA CYS A 595 -4.88 17.48 14.35
C CYS A 595 -6.14 18.27 13.95
N TYR A 596 -6.41 18.39 12.64
CA TYR A 596 -7.65 19.02 12.17
C TYR A 596 -8.91 18.24 12.54
N LEU A 597 -8.90 16.90 12.46
CA LEU A 597 -10.04 16.08 12.92
C LEU A 597 -10.27 16.20 14.43
N MET A 598 -9.22 16.46 15.19
CA MET A 598 -9.29 16.67 16.64
C MET A 598 -9.64 18.12 17.03
N SER A 599 -9.58 19.08 16.10
CA SER A 599 -9.87 20.49 16.37
C SER A 599 -11.37 20.80 16.26
N LYS A 600 -11.88 21.67 17.14
CA LYS A 600 -13.32 21.99 17.26
C LYS A 600 -13.83 23.00 16.22
N ASN A 601 -13.12 23.20 15.11
CA ASN A 601 -13.45 24.23 14.12
C ASN A 601 -14.40 23.70 13.04
N ASP A 602 -15.31 24.53 12.55
CA ASP A 602 -16.30 24.16 11.52
C ASP A 602 -15.67 23.76 10.16
N GLN A 603 -14.42 24.18 9.90
CA GLN A 603 -13.61 23.81 8.73
C GLN A 603 -12.63 22.63 8.97
N SER A 604 -12.71 21.98 10.14
CA SER A 604 -11.87 20.83 10.53
C SER A 604 -11.86 19.72 9.48
N LEU A 605 -13.03 19.31 8.99
CA LEU A 605 -13.16 18.20 8.04
C LEU A 605 -12.54 18.52 6.68
N GLU A 606 -12.81 19.71 6.13
CA GLU A 606 -12.26 20.13 4.83
C GLU A 606 -10.73 20.22 4.88
N ASN A 607 -10.20 20.82 5.95
CA ASN A 607 -8.77 20.93 6.16
C ASN A 607 -8.12 19.55 6.38
N ALA A 608 -8.77 18.64 7.11
CA ALA A 608 -8.32 17.28 7.30
C ALA A 608 -8.27 16.49 5.98
N THR A 609 -9.33 16.57 5.15
CA THR A 609 -9.35 15.95 3.83
C THR A 609 -8.23 16.49 2.93
N LYS A 610 -8.03 17.81 2.93
CA LYS A 610 -6.96 18.45 2.16
C LYS A 610 -5.56 18.00 2.60
N MET A 611 -5.31 17.90 3.91
CA MET A 611 -4.03 17.42 4.41
C MET A 611 -3.83 15.94 4.10
N TYR A 612 -4.87 15.11 4.23
CA TYR A 612 -4.81 13.70 3.86
C TYR A 612 -4.42 13.51 2.38
N GLN A 613 -5.05 14.26 1.46
CA GLN A 613 -4.70 14.25 0.03
C GLN A 613 -3.26 14.68 -0.23
N LYS A 614 -2.78 15.72 0.46
CA LYS A 614 -1.37 16.13 0.38
C LYS A 614 -0.40 15.05 0.86
N GLY A 615 -0.80 14.27 1.86
CA GLY A 615 -0.05 13.08 2.30
C GLY A 615 0.08 12.06 1.16
N GLU A 616 -1.02 11.74 0.48
CA GLU A 616 -1.02 10.81 -0.66
C GLU A 616 -0.21 11.33 -1.86
N GLU A 617 -0.20 12.64 -2.09
CA GLU A 617 0.68 13.26 -3.10
C GLU A 617 2.15 13.19 -2.70
N ALA A 618 2.47 13.43 -1.43
CA ALA A 618 3.84 13.39 -0.93
C ALA A 618 4.43 11.97 -0.93
N GLU A 619 3.61 10.93 -0.75
CA GLU A 619 4.04 9.53 -0.88
C GLU A 619 4.64 9.23 -2.26
N LYS A 620 4.08 9.82 -3.33
CA LYS A 620 4.55 9.61 -4.71
C LYS A 620 5.94 10.22 -4.96
N LEU A 621 6.39 11.11 -4.07
CA LEU A 621 7.69 11.78 -4.15
C LEU A 621 8.75 11.08 -3.29
N GLN A 622 8.40 10.02 -2.56
CA GLN A 622 9.33 9.28 -1.71
C GLN A 622 10.32 8.45 -2.52
N LEU A 623 11.50 8.21 -1.94
CA LEU A 623 12.49 7.29 -2.51
C LEU A 623 11.95 5.85 -2.50
N PRO A 624 12.32 5.02 -3.49
CA PRO A 624 11.83 3.64 -3.58
C PRO A 624 12.10 2.80 -2.32
N CYS A 625 13.22 3.05 -1.62
CA CYS A 625 13.55 2.35 -0.37
C CYS A 625 12.60 2.66 0.80
N PHE A 626 11.72 3.66 0.68
CA PHE A 626 10.68 3.98 1.65
C PHE A 626 9.28 3.51 1.20
N LEU A 627 9.19 2.77 0.08
CA LEU A 627 7.95 2.27 -0.48
C LEU A 627 7.83 0.73 -0.38
N PRO A 628 6.62 0.18 -0.14
CA PRO A 628 5.36 0.90 0.07
C PRO A 628 5.35 1.66 1.40
N TYR A 629 4.85 2.89 1.36
CA TYR A 629 4.75 3.73 2.55
C TYR A 629 3.63 3.18 3.45
N ASP A 630 3.96 2.64 4.62
CA ASP A 630 3.00 2.13 5.61
C ASP A 630 2.94 3.01 6.88
N PRO A 631 2.20 4.11 6.85
CA PRO A 631 1.95 4.91 8.04
C PRO A 631 0.79 4.29 8.83
N SER A 632 1.08 3.84 10.05
CA SER A 632 0.09 3.36 11.03
C SER A 632 -1.11 4.30 11.26
N ILE A 633 -1.00 5.57 10.84
CA ILE A 633 -1.97 6.64 11.05
C ILE A 633 -2.92 6.84 9.84
N LYS A 634 -2.57 6.38 8.63
CA LYS A 634 -3.35 6.65 7.39
C LYS A 634 -4.69 5.91 7.35
N THR A 635 -4.70 4.62 7.67
CA THR A 635 -5.92 3.80 7.65
C THR A 635 -6.99 4.31 8.63
N PRO A 636 -6.65 4.65 9.90
CA PRO A 636 -7.60 5.27 10.82
C PRO A 636 -8.18 6.61 10.31
N ILE A 637 -7.35 7.50 9.74
CA ILE A 637 -7.81 8.80 9.22
C ILE A 637 -8.79 8.59 8.07
N LYS A 638 -8.45 7.71 7.12
CA LYS A 638 -9.32 7.40 5.99
C LYS A 638 -10.68 6.87 6.45
N LEU A 639 -10.69 5.91 7.38
CA LEU A 639 -11.92 5.38 7.97
C LEU A 639 -12.75 6.46 8.66
N GLN A 640 -12.13 7.39 9.37
CA GLN A 640 -12.83 8.52 9.98
C GLN A 640 -13.40 9.50 8.95
N LEU A 641 -12.65 9.83 7.89
CA LEU A 641 -13.13 10.69 6.80
C LEU A 641 -14.29 10.04 6.04
N ASP A 642 -14.22 8.72 5.79
CA ASP A 642 -15.27 7.93 5.14
C ASP A 642 -16.52 7.81 6.04
N LEU A 643 -16.33 7.67 7.35
CA LEU A 643 -17.43 7.64 8.33
C LEU A 643 -18.12 9.01 8.46
N ILE A 644 -17.35 10.10 8.57
CA ILE A 644 -17.91 11.45 8.71
C ILE A 644 -18.60 11.89 7.40
N SER A 645 -18.07 11.50 6.24
CA SER A 645 -18.71 11.78 4.94
C SER A 645 -20.01 10.98 4.73
N SER A 646 -20.12 9.78 5.31
CA SER A 646 -21.35 8.96 5.26
C SER A 646 -22.42 9.37 6.29
N ILE A 647 -22.06 10.08 7.36
CA ILE A 647 -23.00 10.56 8.41
C ILE A 647 -23.79 11.82 7.99
N LYS A 648 -23.53 12.41 6.81
CA LYS A 648 -24.35 13.52 6.27
C LYS A 648 -25.71 13.10 5.69
N ILE A 649 -26.43 12.12 6.28
CA ILE A 649 -27.87 11.87 6.03
C ILE A 649 -28.58 11.38 7.32
N LYS A 650 -29.54 12.20 7.77
CA LYS A 650 -30.71 11.95 8.65
C LYS A 650 -30.50 11.19 9.97
N ILE A 651 -30.53 11.95 11.07
CA ILE A 651 -30.96 11.44 12.38
C ILE A 651 -32.49 11.48 12.42
N SER A 652 -33.13 10.31 12.48
CA SER A 652 -34.46 10.14 13.04
C SER A 652 -34.41 9.02 14.08
N THR A 653 -34.85 9.36 15.28
CA THR A 653 -35.00 8.53 16.47
C THR A 653 -35.80 7.25 16.22
N LEU A 654 -35.40 6.13 16.85
CA LEU A 654 -36.24 4.94 16.95
C LEU A 654 -36.02 4.20 18.27
N ASP A 655 -37.14 3.94 18.94
CA ASP A 655 -37.33 3.06 20.09
C ASP A 655 -36.74 1.66 19.84
N ILE A 656 -36.06 1.10 20.85
CA ILE A 656 -35.45 -0.23 20.76
C ILE A 656 -36.37 -1.29 21.37
N ASP A 657 -36.80 -2.20 20.51
CA ASP A 657 -37.38 -3.50 20.84
C ASP A 657 -36.34 -4.39 21.56
N ASN A 658 -36.69 -4.96 22.71
CA ASN A 658 -35.80 -5.79 23.54
C ASN A 658 -35.26 -7.04 22.81
N LYS A 659 -35.87 -7.48 21.69
CA LYS A 659 -35.31 -8.55 20.84
C LYS A 659 -34.15 -8.08 19.95
N ALA A 660 -34.11 -6.81 19.53
CA ALA A 660 -32.98 -6.25 18.80
C ALA A 660 -31.73 -6.17 19.69
N ARG A 661 -31.91 -5.80 20.97
CA ARG A 661 -30.85 -5.79 22.00
C ARG A 661 -30.09 -7.12 22.11
N LEU A 662 -30.79 -8.26 21.99
CA LEU A 662 -30.19 -9.60 22.11
C LEU A 662 -29.29 -9.97 20.94
N LYS A 663 -29.47 -9.34 19.78
CA LYS A 663 -28.79 -9.66 18.52
C LYS A 663 -27.80 -8.59 18.07
N ASP A 664 -27.62 -7.53 18.86
CA ASP A 664 -26.67 -6.46 18.56
C ASP A 664 -25.22 -7.03 18.49
N PRO A 665 -24.56 -6.97 17.32
CA PRO A 665 -23.20 -7.46 17.14
C PRO A 665 -22.19 -6.79 18.07
N ALA A 666 -22.30 -5.48 18.32
CA ALA A 666 -21.34 -4.73 19.13
C ALA A 666 -21.40 -5.17 20.59
N ARG A 667 -22.62 -5.34 21.11
CA ARG A 667 -22.87 -5.93 22.43
C ARG A 667 -22.31 -7.35 22.55
N ILE A 668 -22.54 -8.20 21.55
CA ILE A 668 -22.05 -9.58 21.54
C ILE A 668 -20.52 -9.61 21.64
N GLU A 669 -19.84 -8.79 20.84
CA GLU A 669 -18.39 -8.70 20.81
C GLU A 669 -17.82 -8.36 22.20
N VAL A 670 -18.25 -7.24 22.79
CA VAL A 670 -17.72 -6.76 24.08
C VAL A 670 -17.91 -7.78 25.21
N ILE A 671 -19.08 -8.44 25.27
CA ILE A 671 -19.38 -9.44 26.29
C ILE A 671 -18.54 -10.71 26.10
N VAL A 672 -18.42 -11.19 24.86
CA VAL A 672 -17.67 -12.41 24.54
C VAL A 672 -16.19 -12.22 24.83
N GLU A 673 -15.61 -11.08 24.47
CA GLU A 673 -14.21 -10.78 24.71
C GLU A 673 -13.87 -10.75 26.20
N GLN A 674 -14.69 -10.08 27.01
CA GLN A 674 -14.49 -10.06 28.46
C GLN A 674 -14.55 -11.47 29.06
N ARG A 675 -15.46 -12.33 28.58
CA ARG A 675 -15.58 -13.73 29.05
C ARG A 675 -14.40 -14.60 28.62
N GLN A 676 -13.86 -14.37 27.43
CA GLN A 676 -12.63 -15.04 26.98
C GLN A 676 -11.45 -14.66 27.88
N TRP A 677 -11.30 -13.37 28.18
CA TRP A 677 -10.28 -12.88 29.11
C TRP A 677 -10.45 -13.47 30.53
N GLN A 678 -11.68 -13.51 31.05
CA GLN A 678 -11.99 -14.15 32.34
C GLN A 678 -11.61 -15.64 32.35
N ASN A 679 -11.92 -16.39 31.29
CA ASN A 679 -11.54 -17.80 31.17
C ASN A 679 -10.02 -17.99 31.17
N GLN A 680 -9.27 -17.11 30.49
CA GLN A 680 -7.81 -17.14 30.52
C GLN A 680 -7.27 -16.89 31.94
N LEU A 681 -7.84 -15.93 32.68
CA LEU A 681 -7.47 -15.69 34.07
C LEU A 681 -7.78 -16.88 34.99
N LEU A 682 -8.94 -17.51 34.83
CA LEU A 682 -9.32 -18.69 35.60
C LEU A 682 -8.34 -19.85 35.34
N LYS A 683 -7.93 -20.05 34.09
CA LYS A 683 -6.88 -21.02 33.72
C LYS A 683 -5.51 -20.66 34.29
N ALA A 684 -5.17 -19.36 34.34
CA ALA A 684 -3.90 -18.87 34.86
C ALA A 684 -3.80 -19.00 36.40
N LYS A 685 -4.90 -18.74 37.13
CA LYS A 685 -4.97 -18.95 38.60
C LYS A 685 -4.73 -20.40 39.01
N ASN A 686 -4.99 -21.37 38.12
CA ASN A 686 -4.79 -22.80 38.37
C ASN A 686 -3.36 -23.30 38.05
N LYS A 687 -2.40 -22.43 37.71
CA LYS A 687 -0.99 -22.79 37.51
C LYS A 687 -0.12 -22.22 38.64
N PRO A 688 0.47 -23.05 39.52
CA PRO A 688 1.38 -22.57 40.56
C PRO A 688 2.72 -22.16 39.91
N GLY A 689 3.14 -20.91 40.10
CA GLY A 689 4.47 -20.43 39.66
C GLY A 689 4.50 -19.13 38.85
N LEU A 690 3.35 -18.54 38.48
CA LEU A 690 3.34 -17.23 37.83
C LEU A 690 3.52 -16.10 38.85
N ILE A 691 4.71 -15.49 38.83
CA ILE A 691 5.08 -14.29 39.57
C ILE A 691 4.17 -13.13 39.12
N SER A 692 3.41 -12.53 40.05
CA SER A 692 2.61 -11.34 39.76
C SER A 692 3.53 -10.12 39.68
N ILE A 693 3.75 -9.59 38.49
CA ILE A 693 4.33 -8.26 38.31
C ILE A 693 3.19 -7.27 38.58
N PRO A 694 3.31 -6.35 39.56
CA PRO A 694 2.29 -5.36 39.80
C PRO A 694 2.37 -4.28 38.71
N PHE A 695 1.72 -4.52 37.57
CA PHE A 695 1.48 -3.48 36.58
C PHE A 695 0.47 -2.48 37.14
N THR A 696 0.97 -1.48 37.85
CA THR A 696 0.23 -0.23 38.04
C THR A 696 0.42 0.61 36.80
N TYR A 697 -0.51 0.51 35.85
CA TYR A 697 -0.64 1.53 34.84
C TYR A 697 -0.95 2.85 35.55
N LYS A 698 0.02 3.76 35.66
CA LYS A 698 -0.25 5.12 36.12
C LYS A 698 -1.37 5.72 35.27
N ALA A 699 -2.27 6.45 35.92
CA ALA A 699 -3.30 7.20 35.22
C ALA A 699 -2.60 8.24 34.32
N ARG A 700 -2.99 8.31 33.04
CA ARG A 700 -2.46 9.34 32.12
C ARG A 700 -3.01 10.74 32.43
N VAL A 701 -4.19 10.79 33.07
CA VAL A 701 -4.91 11.99 33.48
C VAL A 701 -5.46 11.75 34.89
N SER A 702 -5.40 12.74 35.78
CA SER A 702 -5.93 12.63 37.13
C SER A 702 -7.45 12.84 37.14
N GLN A 703 -8.22 11.81 37.45
CA GLN A 703 -9.66 11.92 37.70
C GLN A 703 -9.87 12.69 39.02
N ARG A 704 -10.43 13.91 38.95
CA ARG A 704 -10.75 14.71 40.16
C ARG A 704 -12.19 14.49 40.57
N THR A 705 -12.43 14.40 41.87
CA THR A 705 -13.78 14.21 42.42
C THR A 705 -14.57 15.53 42.55
N ALA A 706 -15.84 15.51 42.15
CA ALA A 706 -16.81 16.53 42.53
C ALA A 706 -17.47 16.14 43.87
N LYS A 707 -17.76 17.12 44.74
CA LYS A 707 -18.32 16.86 46.09
C LYS A 707 -19.81 16.46 46.08
N SER A 708 -20.52 16.58 44.95
CA SER A 708 -21.96 16.25 44.83
C SER A 708 -22.38 16.02 43.37
N LEU A 709 -23.47 15.29 43.15
CA LEU A 709 -24.14 15.18 41.82
C LEU A 709 -24.81 16.47 41.35
N ALA A 710 -25.06 17.42 42.26
CA ALA A 710 -25.76 18.66 41.93
C ALA A 710 -24.98 19.48 40.87
N GLY A 711 -25.63 19.73 39.72
CA GLY A 711 -25.06 20.50 38.62
C GLY A 711 -24.27 19.68 37.58
N LEU A 712 -24.18 18.36 37.73
CA LEU A 712 -23.57 17.47 36.72
C LEU A 712 -24.55 17.20 35.57
N LYS A 713 -24.04 17.11 34.35
CA LYS A 713 -24.82 16.70 33.16
C LYS A 713 -24.77 15.19 32.98
N SER A 714 -25.88 14.57 32.59
CA SER A 714 -25.87 13.14 32.22
C SER A 714 -25.05 12.93 30.94
N ILE A 715 -24.32 11.82 30.87
CA ILE A 715 -23.60 11.36 29.67
C ILE A 715 -23.79 9.85 29.50
N THR A 716 -23.84 9.38 28.24
CA THR A 716 -23.93 7.97 27.88
C THR A 716 -22.65 7.49 27.18
N PHE A 717 -22.50 6.19 26.91
CA PHE A 717 -21.35 5.70 26.16
C PHE A 717 -21.31 6.21 24.72
N ARG A 718 -22.45 6.55 24.12
CA ARG A 718 -22.54 7.11 22.76
C ARG A 718 -21.96 8.51 22.66
N ASP A 719 -22.08 9.27 23.74
CA ASP A 719 -21.61 10.64 23.83
C ASP A 719 -20.09 10.72 24.07
N MET A 720 -19.47 9.59 24.42
CA MET A 720 -18.04 9.53 24.69
C MET A 720 -17.23 9.19 23.44
N ASP A 721 -16.18 9.96 23.19
CA ASP A 721 -15.17 9.74 22.15
C ASP A 721 -14.38 8.44 22.39
N PRO A 722 -14.59 7.38 21.59
CA PRO A 722 -13.99 6.07 21.82
C PRO A 722 -12.53 5.97 21.38
N VAL A 723 -11.91 7.07 20.93
CA VAL A 723 -10.59 7.06 20.30
C VAL A 723 -9.51 7.69 21.19
N LYS A 724 -9.89 8.42 22.25
CA LYS A 724 -8.93 9.10 23.15
C LYS A 724 -9.22 8.90 24.63
N ASP A 725 -8.17 9.06 25.43
CA ASP A 725 -8.27 9.09 26.89
C ASP A 725 -8.94 10.41 27.29
N HIS A 726 -10.11 10.38 27.93
CA HIS A 726 -10.81 11.59 28.32
C HIS A 726 -11.55 11.45 29.65
N VAL A 727 -11.32 12.40 30.55
CA VAL A 727 -12.10 12.58 31.78
C VAL A 727 -13.22 13.57 31.49
N TYR A 728 -14.46 13.11 31.47
CA TYR A 728 -15.62 13.95 31.20
C TYR A 728 -16.00 14.75 32.45
N GLU A 729 -15.24 15.82 32.74
CA GLU A 729 -15.50 16.66 33.89
C GLU A 729 -16.89 17.32 33.85
N ARG A 730 -17.54 17.39 35.01
CA ARG A 730 -18.91 17.87 35.21
C ARG A 730 -20.00 16.99 34.59
N TYR A 731 -19.66 15.75 34.25
CA TYR A 731 -20.64 14.76 33.81
C TYR A 731 -20.82 13.64 34.82
N VAL A 732 -21.98 13.02 34.76
CA VAL A 732 -22.31 11.78 35.46
C VAL A 732 -22.72 10.75 34.42
N LEU A 733 -22.10 9.57 34.47
CA LEU A 733 -22.45 8.42 33.64
C LEU A 733 -23.23 7.41 34.50
N PRO A 734 -24.56 7.30 34.33
CA PRO A 734 -25.36 6.27 34.99
C PRO A 734 -25.16 4.93 34.29
N VAL A 735 -24.79 3.89 35.04
CA VAL A 735 -24.60 2.55 34.51
C VAL A 735 -25.14 1.46 35.43
N THR A 736 -25.50 0.32 34.83
CA THR A 736 -25.88 -0.91 35.52
C THR A 736 -24.81 -1.97 35.31
N ILE A 737 -24.41 -2.68 36.37
CA ILE A 737 -23.53 -3.84 36.26
C ILE A 737 -24.30 -5.01 35.67
N ILE A 738 -23.84 -5.53 34.53
CA ILE A 738 -24.50 -6.64 33.81
C ILE A 738 -23.70 -7.96 33.85
N GLY A 739 -22.49 -7.93 34.39
CA GLY A 739 -21.60 -9.10 34.48
C GLY A 739 -20.98 -9.28 35.86
N GLU A 740 -20.43 -10.47 36.12
CA GLU A 740 -19.69 -10.73 37.35
C GLU A 740 -18.43 -9.87 37.44
N ALA A 741 -18.17 -9.35 38.63
CA ALA A 741 -17.00 -8.55 38.95
C ALA A 741 -15.79 -9.44 39.29
N TYR A 742 -14.59 -9.06 38.84
CA TYR A 742 -13.36 -9.84 39.06
C TYR A 742 -12.21 -8.96 39.58
N SER A 743 -11.42 -9.48 40.53
CA SER A 743 -10.23 -8.79 41.03
C SER A 743 -8.98 -9.29 40.27
N TRP A 744 -8.21 -8.33 39.79
CA TRP A 744 -6.89 -8.54 39.21
C TRP A 744 -5.99 -7.39 39.70
N ALA A 745 -5.17 -7.68 40.72
CA ALA A 745 -4.50 -6.65 41.51
C ALA A 745 -3.61 -5.71 40.66
N PRO A 746 -3.74 -4.36 40.81
CA PRO A 746 -4.54 -3.64 41.81
C PRO A 746 -5.86 -3.07 41.25
N SER A 747 -6.67 -3.89 40.55
CA SER A 747 -7.92 -3.44 39.93
C SER A 747 -9.11 -4.40 40.11
N ILE A 748 -10.31 -3.83 40.14
CA ILE A 748 -11.61 -4.51 40.01
C ILE A 748 -12.14 -4.27 38.61
N GLN A 749 -12.56 -5.34 37.94
CA GLN A 749 -12.96 -5.35 36.54
C GLN A 749 -14.45 -5.68 36.46
N LEU A 750 -15.23 -4.77 35.86
CA LEU A 750 -16.68 -4.81 35.75
C LEU A 750 -17.12 -4.77 34.28
N MET A 751 -18.32 -5.27 34.01
CA MET A 751 -19.03 -5.07 32.75
C MET A 751 -20.29 -4.25 33.03
N THR A 752 -20.40 -3.11 32.36
CA THR A 752 -21.43 -2.11 32.61
C THR A 752 -22.20 -1.75 31.36
N GLU A 753 -23.45 -1.36 31.56
CA GLU A 753 -24.40 -0.96 30.53
C GLU A 753 -25.04 0.39 30.88
N ASP A 754 -25.20 1.27 29.90
CA ASP A 754 -25.88 2.56 30.07
C ASP A 754 -27.39 2.50 29.74
N GLU A 755 -28.06 3.66 29.76
CA GLU A 755 -29.49 3.75 29.44
C GLU A 755 -29.84 3.41 27.98
N HIS A 756 -28.86 3.46 27.08
CA HIS A 756 -29.01 3.11 25.66
C HIS A 756 -28.66 1.66 25.34
N LEU A 757 -28.40 0.86 26.37
CA LEU A 757 -28.09 -0.57 26.30
C LEU A 757 -26.72 -0.88 25.68
N ASP A 758 -25.85 0.13 25.58
CA ASP A 758 -24.49 -0.04 25.09
C ASP A 758 -23.61 -0.57 26.22
N CYS A 759 -22.69 -1.47 25.89
CA CYS A 759 -21.81 -2.13 26.85
C CYS A 759 -20.39 -1.59 26.78
N LYS A 760 -19.82 -1.29 27.94
CA LYS A 760 -18.37 -1.05 28.08
C LYS A 760 -17.81 -1.77 29.30
N LYS A 761 -16.53 -2.11 29.18
CA LYS A 761 -15.73 -2.60 30.30
C LYS A 761 -15.40 -1.43 31.24
N LEU A 762 -15.37 -1.70 32.54
CA LEU A 762 -15.03 -0.73 33.57
C LEU A 762 -13.97 -1.30 34.52
N CYS A 763 -12.97 -0.49 34.88
CA CYS A 763 -11.82 -0.88 35.68
C CYS A 763 -11.64 0.11 36.84
N ILE A 764 -11.79 -0.34 38.08
CA ILE A 764 -11.57 0.47 39.29
C ILE A 764 -10.23 0.10 39.90
N TYR A 765 -9.33 1.05 40.05
CA TYR A 765 -7.97 0.86 40.57
C TYR A 765 -7.85 1.33 42.02
N GLY A 766 -6.78 0.91 42.70
CA GLY A 766 -6.41 1.45 44.02
C GLY A 766 -6.84 0.62 45.23
N PHE A 767 -7.21 -0.66 45.05
CA PHE A 767 -7.58 -1.54 46.16
C PHE A 767 -6.49 -2.57 46.48
N PRO A 768 -6.16 -2.77 47.77
CA PRO A 768 -5.51 -3.98 48.24
C PRO A 768 -6.33 -5.21 47.84
N LYS A 769 -5.65 -6.35 47.62
CA LYS A 769 -6.27 -7.60 47.16
C LYS A 769 -7.46 -8.02 48.02
N ASP A 770 -7.33 -7.92 49.34
CA ASP A 770 -8.34 -8.37 50.31
C ASP A 770 -9.59 -7.46 50.29
N GLN A 771 -9.40 -6.14 50.14
CA GLN A 771 -10.51 -5.18 50.00
C GLN A 771 -11.25 -5.37 48.66
N GLY A 772 -10.50 -5.64 47.57
CA GLY A 772 -11.08 -5.92 46.26
C GLY A 772 -11.98 -7.16 46.27
N GLU A 773 -11.57 -8.23 46.95
CA GLU A 773 -12.39 -9.45 47.09
C GLU A 773 -13.68 -9.22 47.89
N TYR A 774 -13.62 -8.37 48.93
CA TYR A 774 -14.81 -7.97 49.68
C TYR A 774 -15.80 -7.16 48.82
N LEU A 775 -15.30 -6.14 48.11
CA LEU A 775 -16.13 -5.25 47.26
C LEU A 775 -16.85 -6.03 46.14
N ILE A 776 -16.18 -6.99 45.52
CA ILE A 776 -16.76 -7.85 44.48
C ILE A 776 -17.90 -8.72 45.05
N LYS A 777 -17.73 -9.27 46.24
CA LYS A 777 -18.74 -10.15 46.86
C LYS A 777 -19.94 -9.40 47.41
N LYS A 778 -19.75 -8.18 47.93
CA LYS A 778 -20.79 -7.46 48.68
C LYS A 778 -21.37 -6.24 47.98
N VAL A 779 -20.59 -5.55 47.15
CA VAL A 779 -20.96 -4.23 46.60
C VAL A 779 -21.26 -4.31 45.09
N PHE A 780 -20.31 -4.82 44.30
CA PHE A 780 -20.41 -4.83 42.83
C PHE A 780 -21.09 -6.10 42.28
N ARG A 781 -22.38 -6.27 42.63
CA ARG A 781 -23.19 -7.40 42.16
C ARG A 781 -23.88 -7.07 40.82
N ILE A 782 -24.21 -8.10 40.05
CA ILE A 782 -25.03 -7.94 38.84
C ILE A 782 -26.37 -7.30 39.24
N GLY A 783 -26.79 -6.26 38.51
CA GLY A 783 -27.98 -5.48 38.78
C GLY A 783 -27.75 -4.21 39.62
N THR A 784 -26.54 -4.01 40.16
CA THR A 784 -26.19 -2.77 40.86
C THR A 784 -26.13 -1.61 39.88
N LYS A 785 -26.87 -0.55 40.18
CA LYS A 785 -26.79 0.73 39.47
C LYS A 785 -25.83 1.68 40.18
N MET A 786 -25.06 2.41 39.41
CA MET A 786 -24.12 3.40 39.91
C MET A 786 -24.01 4.59 38.98
N ASN A 787 -23.66 5.72 39.57
CA ASN A 787 -23.31 6.95 38.89
C ASN A 787 -21.80 7.12 38.94
N ILE A 788 -21.18 7.25 37.78
CA ILE A 788 -19.75 7.53 37.66
C ILE A 788 -19.59 9.02 37.44
N ILE A 789 -19.09 9.70 38.45
CA ILE A 789 -18.80 11.13 38.45
C ILE A 789 -17.50 11.36 37.68
N ASN A 790 -17.50 12.31 36.76
CA ASN A 790 -16.37 12.62 35.90
C ASN A 790 -15.79 11.36 35.26
N PRO A 791 -16.60 10.61 34.48
CA PRO A 791 -16.19 9.30 33.98
C PRO A 791 -14.93 9.46 33.13
N TYR A 792 -13.95 8.61 33.38
CA TYR A 792 -12.71 8.61 32.64
C TYR A 792 -12.73 7.46 31.62
N LEU A 793 -12.99 7.79 30.36
CA LEU A 793 -12.83 6.85 29.28
C LEU A 793 -11.34 6.75 28.93
N ARG A 794 -10.77 5.55 29.03
CA ARG A 794 -9.37 5.28 28.73
C ARG A 794 -9.27 4.30 27.58
N ILE A 795 -8.33 4.55 26.67
CA ILE A 795 -7.98 3.64 25.59
C ILE A 795 -6.87 2.70 26.05
N GLY A 796 -7.16 1.41 26.03
CA GLY A 796 -6.22 0.36 26.38
C GLY A 796 -4.94 0.45 25.56
N ALA A 797 -3.79 0.34 26.23
CA ALA A 797 -2.50 0.60 25.60
C ALA A 797 -2.12 -0.45 24.54
N SER A 798 -2.57 -1.69 24.73
CA SER A 798 -2.23 -2.85 23.91
C SER A 798 -3.32 -3.21 22.90
N ASP A 799 -4.60 -3.12 23.30
CA ASP A 799 -5.75 -3.52 22.49
C ASP A 799 -6.45 -2.34 21.82
N LYS A 800 -6.07 -1.10 22.18
CA LYS A 800 -6.68 0.14 21.69
C LYS A 800 -8.19 0.21 21.95
N LYS A 801 -8.69 -0.54 22.94
CA LYS A 801 -10.13 -0.60 23.24
C LYS A 801 -10.50 0.40 24.34
N PRO A 802 -11.64 1.10 24.19
CA PRO A 802 -12.12 2.02 25.21
C PRO A 802 -12.64 1.27 26.44
N VAL A 803 -12.18 1.68 27.62
CA VAL A 803 -12.55 1.16 28.93
C VAL A 803 -12.80 2.31 29.88
N ILE A 804 -13.84 2.23 30.71
CA ILE A 804 -14.03 3.22 31.77
C ILE A 804 -13.04 2.93 32.88
N ARG A 805 -12.13 3.85 33.16
CA ARG A 805 -11.17 3.76 34.25
C ARG A 805 -11.67 4.59 35.43
N ILE A 806 -11.47 4.08 36.63
CA ILE A 806 -11.75 4.80 37.86
C ILE A 806 -10.52 4.68 38.75
N ASP A 807 -9.93 5.83 39.08
CA ASP A 807 -8.71 5.90 39.91
C ASP A 807 -9.04 6.29 41.36
N GLU A 808 -10.10 7.07 41.57
CA GLU A 808 -10.60 7.45 42.89
C GLU A 808 -11.98 6.83 43.15
N PHE A 809 -12.12 6.00 44.19
CA PHE A 809 -13.38 5.35 44.53
C PHE A 809 -14.51 6.34 44.83
N SER A 810 -14.18 7.53 45.33
CA SER A 810 -15.12 8.64 45.57
C SER A 810 -15.75 9.20 44.29
N SER A 811 -15.27 8.81 43.11
CA SER A 811 -15.90 9.12 41.82
C SER A 811 -17.08 8.20 41.48
N ILE A 812 -17.41 7.25 42.35
CA ILE A 812 -18.56 6.36 42.20
C ILE A 812 -19.57 6.69 43.28
N GLU A 813 -20.82 6.91 42.87
CA GLU A 813 -21.96 6.96 43.77
C GLU A 813 -22.89 5.79 43.46
N LEU A 814 -23.06 4.90 44.43
CA LEU A 814 -23.96 3.77 44.32
C LEU A 814 -25.40 4.24 44.57
N GLN A 815 -26.33 3.84 43.71
CA GLN A 815 -27.74 4.10 43.94
C GLN A 815 -28.27 3.25 45.09
N SER A 816 -29.37 3.70 45.70
CA SER A 816 -30.01 3.05 46.84
C SER A 816 -30.30 1.56 46.57
N GLU A 817 -30.30 0.70 47.60
CA GLU A 817 -30.59 -0.74 47.42
C GLU A 817 -31.98 -1.00 46.78
N SER A 818 -32.90 -0.04 46.86
CA SER A 818 -34.21 -0.07 46.17
C SER A 818 -34.13 0.07 44.64
N GLU A 819 -33.04 0.58 44.08
CA GLU A 819 -32.85 0.78 42.64
C GLU A 819 -32.07 -0.38 41.96
N TYR A 820 -31.64 -1.36 42.77
CA TYR A 820 -31.00 -2.60 42.35
C TYR A 820 -31.95 -3.49 41.53
N VAL A 821 -31.47 -4.01 40.40
CA VAL A 821 -32.23 -4.97 39.59
C VAL A 821 -32.13 -6.36 40.23
N VAL A 822 -33.12 -6.69 41.07
CA VAL A 822 -33.19 -7.98 41.78
C VAL A 822 -33.26 -9.13 40.78
N ASN A 823 -32.38 -10.12 40.96
CA ASN A 823 -32.30 -11.32 40.11
C ASN A 823 -32.27 -10.97 38.61
N MET A 824 -31.44 -10.00 38.21
CA MET A 824 -31.31 -9.57 36.82
C MET A 824 -30.96 -10.74 35.87
N CYS A 825 -31.65 -10.81 34.73
CA CYS A 825 -31.34 -11.74 33.66
C CYS A 825 -30.02 -11.38 33.01
N ARG A 826 -29.09 -12.34 32.95
CA ARG A 826 -27.75 -12.15 32.38
C ARG A 826 -27.74 -11.85 30.87
N CYS A 827 -28.84 -12.14 30.17
CA CYS A 827 -28.96 -11.99 28.73
C CYS A 827 -29.67 -10.68 28.35
N CYS A 828 -30.94 -10.53 28.76
CA CYS A 828 -31.76 -9.37 28.39
C CYS A 828 -31.78 -8.25 29.44
N GLY A 829 -31.18 -8.43 30.62
CA GLY A 829 -31.21 -7.45 31.71
C GLY A 829 -32.54 -7.32 32.45
N GLY A 830 -33.55 -8.14 32.13
CA GLY A 830 -34.85 -8.12 32.80
C GLY A 830 -34.77 -8.49 34.29
N ALA A 831 -35.61 -7.86 35.13
CA ALA A 831 -35.68 -8.15 36.56
C ALA A 831 -36.36 -9.49 36.86
N ASN A 832 -36.17 -10.00 38.08
CA ASN A 832 -36.89 -11.16 38.63
C ASN A 832 -36.77 -12.45 37.80
N ALA A 833 -35.57 -12.72 37.25
CA ALA A 833 -35.30 -13.92 36.49
C ALA A 833 -35.41 -15.19 37.35
N SER A 834 -36.33 -16.07 36.97
CA SER A 834 -36.69 -17.29 37.72
C SER A 834 -35.84 -18.51 37.35
N TYR A 835 -35.35 -18.61 36.11
CA TYR A 835 -34.55 -19.76 35.67
C TYR A 835 -33.10 -19.61 36.10
N ILE A 836 -32.53 -20.66 36.70
CA ILE A 836 -31.14 -20.69 37.17
C ILE A 836 -30.33 -21.64 36.28
N CYS A 837 -29.09 -21.27 35.95
CA CYS A 837 -28.16 -22.15 35.24
C CYS A 837 -27.87 -23.40 36.10
N GLY A 838 -28.19 -24.59 35.57
CA GLY A 838 -27.98 -25.85 36.28
C GLY A 838 -26.51 -26.21 36.54
N ASN A 839 -25.57 -25.52 35.90
CA ASN A 839 -24.14 -25.83 35.99
C ASN A 839 -23.41 -24.94 37.03
N CYS A 840 -23.49 -23.61 36.91
CA CYS A 840 -22.85 -22.70 37.87
C CYS A 840 -23.75 -22.25 39.02
N LYS A 841 -25.06 -22.48 38.95
CA LYS A 841 -26.09 -22.03 39.92
C LYS A 841 -26.16 -20.52 40.19
N GLN A 842 -25.30 -19.71 39.57
CA GLN A 842 -25.19 -18.27 39.77
C GLN A 842 -25.87 -17.44 38.67
N ALA A 843 -25.88 -17.93 37.41
CA ALA A 843 -26.51 -17.21 36.30
C ALA A 843 -28.03 -17.39 36.29
N ARG A 844 -28.78 -16.29 36.07
CA ARG A 844 -30.24 -16.26 36.03
C ARG A 844 -30.79 -15.78 34.68
N TYR A 845 -31.94 -16.32 34.28
CA TYR A 845 -32.60 -16.04 33.00
C TYR A 845 -34.11 -15.86 33.12
N CYS A 846 -34.69 -14.91 32.38
CA CYS A 846 -36.14 -14.72 32.31
C CYS A 846 -36.83 -15.84 31.51
N THR A 847 -36.16 -16.37 30.48
CA THR A 847 -36.70 -17.41 29.60
C THR A 847 -35.62 -18.44 29.23
N LYS A 848 -36.05 -19.61 28.77
CA LYS A 848 -35.15 -20.63 28.22
C LYS A 848 -34.42 -20.13 26.96
N GLU A 849 -35.06 -19.26 26.17
CA GLU A 849 -34.43 -18.59 25.03
C GLU A 849 -33.26 -17.70 25.47
N CYS A 850 -33.43 -16.88 26.51
CA CYS A 850 -32.34 -16.08 27.07
C CYS A 850 -31.16 -16.95 27.55
N GLN A 851 -31.45 -18.11 28.14
CA GLN A 851 -30.42 -19.06 28.54
C GLN A 851 -29.67 -19.63 27.34
N THR A 852 -30.39 -20.06 26.29
CA THR A 852 -29.78 -20.57 25.05
C THR A 852 -28.94 -19.50 24.35
N THR A 853 -29.45 -18.27 24.27
CA THR A 853 -28.75 -17.11 23.68
C THR A 853 -27.49 -16.77 24.45
N ASP A 854 -27.53 -16.71 25.79
CA ASP A 854 -26.34 -16.46 26.61
C ASP A 854 -25.30 -17.60 26.47
N TRP A 855 -25.77 -18.85 26.35
CA TRP A 855 -24.91 -20.00 26.14
C TRP A 855 -24.22 -19.99 24.77
N GLN A 856 -24.98 -19.71 23.70
CA GLN A 856 -24.52 -19.84 22.31
C GLN A 856 -23.87 -18.57 21.76
N LEU A 857 -24.50 -17.40 21.95
CA LEU A 857 -24.02 -16.12 21.42
C LEU A 857 -23.02 -15.47 22.37
N TYR A 858 -23.42 -15.20 23.62
CA TYR A 858 -22.53 -14.57 24.61
C TYR A 858 -21.50 -15.55 25.23
N LYS A 859 -21.48 -16.81 24.80
CA LYS A 859 -20.50 -17.84 25.20
C LYS A 859 -20.39 -18.06 26.72
N HIS A 860 -21.52 -18.11 27.44
CA HIS A 860 -21.54 -18.35 28.90
C HIS A 860 -20.71 -19.57 29.33
N LYS A 861 -20.64 -20.61 28.49
CA LYS A 861 -19.82 -21.81 28.71
C LYS A 861 -18.35 -21.53 29.07
N LEU A 862 -17.79 -20.38 28.67
CA LEU A 862 -16.39 -20.03 28.94
C LEU A 862 -16.14 -19.70 30.42
N ILE A 863 -17.16 -19.23 31.12
CA ILE A 863 -17.08 -18.79 32.52
C ILE A 863 -18.02 -19.59 33.43
N CYS A 864 -18.69 -20.60 32.87
CA CYS A 864 -19.63 -21.44 33.60
C CYS A 864 -18.88 -22.52 34.39
N ILE A 865 -18.32 -22.14 35.55
CA ILE A 865 -17.63 -23.06 36.46
C ILE A 865 -18.69 -23.87 37.23
N LYS A 866 -18.52 -25.18 37.33
CA LYS A 866 -19.30 -26.01 38.26
C LYS A 866 -18.85 -25.65 39.68
N GLU A 867 -19.78 -25.21 40.52
CA GLU A 867 -19.55 -25.15 41.96
C GLU A 867 -19.19 -26.53 42.53
#